data_AF-A0A353EVG7-F1
#
_entry.id   AF-A0A353EVG7-F1
#
_cell.length_a   1.000
_cell.length_b   1.000
_cell.length_c   1.000
_cell.angle_alpha   90.00
_cell.angle_beta   90.00
_cell.angle_gamma   90.00
#
_symmetry.space_group_name_H-M   'P 1'
#
loop_
_entity.id
_entity.type
_entity.pdbx_description
1 polymer ?
#
loop_
_entity_poly.entity_id
_entity_poly.type
_entity_poly.pdbx_seq_one_letter_code
_entity_poly.pdbx_strand_id
1 'polypeptide(L)'
;MKALKRTLTLLLTAAVMTAAIPFAALATGEPATLAEEATESTEQIGISTAAEFLAMESGKSYYLENDIDFEGNTYVTLVATFNGSLDGRGHALKNFKLENETTTTDGHMGVFGKVCNGDYTTVKNLVIGSAEQPISMTNNAKVDGYHGFLAGQIMTDDYIGQFDNITVYANYTNKGEGKYFAGGLIGYAKNLVMTACTANGTLTDAVGNVSIEKNLGGLVGLVNTNYNRQNVMDGCTNNATITVAGNGNSVRAGGMIAFSGSPLLIENCINTGAITATSYAGGLVGLRNASDLYIKNSKSTGTASGATKTGVLLGSTAGTVTNCYLYITGCGDDLDTAATPVSSLEDLQGMTTAGGVYKLTKDLDLEGNSFTNYVFSSENGFNGVFDGAGYSIYNFTLNGASGSDAGFFNRLSGQKATLITNLNLGTAENPVIVNTAETGGKLVGILSPFVSGSRNASGTAVYTTTTATLINGVNIYANVSHTGGKAGVGGFIGASSACYFANNTFSGNVNVNMSNLGNTWFNLSAFVSDPESDRTLFYQCVNYADMAVASANGKEIRVAGMVAYSTKRNLYIKSANYGDINVEVTTPATGAEISVGGLQGRLSGTSRVVAFDCTNFGNLSSPKYASGFFAWAKNPLTLTGNVNLGTISGADATNDAFYNYSGDLKINDVTQTELPVTKTACTTAASDLNFTMKTGASVRLETPAGLRFQATVNTNGLYWERMSMYTEVGYGMLISPTVFVTHAEAFTREALDAYAEKQLGYTAEQSAYVEIDNTDKWFTGTEGCIAGTLANIQTNHYSAAFSGLAYLDLTVNGQTVRTLYAGTAQSRSVKEVATSALNDLLYKAADGKLYRADGTEYTEADAADYTNVVESGKTLETVDGTFDLVSPYTEAERTVLAGFAN
;
A
#
# COMPACT_ATOMS: atom_id res chain seq x y z
N MET A 1 -36.53 -13.37 -1.62
CA MET A 1 -35.64 -14.43 -1.09
C MET A 1 -34.66 -15.02 -2.12
N LYS A 2 -35.05 -15.36 -3.37
CA LYS A 2 -34.06 -15.78 -4.41
C LYS A 2 -33.19 -14.64 -4.98
N ALA A 3 -33.65 -13.39 -4.93
CA ALA A 3 -32.85 -12.22 -5.30
C ALA A 3 -31.83 -11.80 -4.22
N LEU A 4 -32.14 -12.04 -2.94
CA LEU A 4 -31.25 -11.70 -1.82
C LEU A 4 -30.03 -12.64 -1.72
N LYS A 5 -30.15 -13.88 -2.21
CA LYS A 5 -29.02 -14.83 -2.26
C LYS A 5 -27.99 -14.51 -3.37
N ARG A 6 -28.38 -13.84 -4.47
CA ARG A 6 -27.43 -13.45 -5.53
C ARG A 6 -26.60 -12.22 -5.17
N THR A 7 -27.17 -11.29 -4.40
CA THR A 7 -26.44 -10.11 -3.90
C THR A 7 -25.53 -10.46 -2.72
N LEU A 8 -25.93 -11.43 -1.88
CA LEU A 8 -25.10 -11.90 -0.78
C LEU A 8 -23.91 -12.76 -1.27
N THR A 9 -24.02 -13.47 -2.40
CA THR A 9 -22.86 -14.16 -3.00
C THR A 9 -21.87 -13.20 -3.65
N LEU A 10 -22.30 -12.07 -4.23
CA LEU A 10 -21.36 -11.05 -4.73
C LEU A 10 -20.64 -10.29 -3.61
N LEU A 11 -21.22 -10.20 -2.41
CA LEU A 11 -20.58 -9.63 -1.22
C LEU A 11 -19.77 -10.67 -0.43
N LEU A 12 -20.12 -11.96 -0.49
CA LEU A 12 -19.33 -13.03 0.14
C LEU A 12 -18.06 -13.36 -0.64
N THR A 13 -17.98 -13.18 -1.96
CA THR A 13 -16.70 -13.35 -2.68
C THR A 13 -15.69 -12.24 -2.40
N ALA A 14 -16.12 -11.14 -1.76
CA ALA A 14 -15.23 -10.09 -1.25
C ALA A 14 -14.90 -10.24 0.25
N ALA A 15 -15.51 -11.21 0.95
CA ALA A 15 -15.40 -11.36 2.41
C ALA A 15 -15.02 -12.79 2.88
N VAL A 16 -14.71 -13.71 1.97
CA VAL A 16 -14.12 -15.03 2.31
C VAL A 16 -12.60 -14.92 2.23
N MET A 17 -12.00 -14.30 3.23
CA MET A 17 -10.60 -14.44 3.63
C MET A 17 -10.55 -14.47 5.16
N THR A 18 -11.24 -15.42 5.78
CA THR A 18 -11.26 -15.55 7.25
C THR A 18 -11.46 -16.99 7.67
N ALA A 19 -10.36 -17.72 7.84
CA ALA A 19 -10.27 -18.84 8.77
C ALA A 19 -8.79 -19.13 9.11
N ALA A 20 -8.34 -18.75 10.32
CA ALA A 20 -7.33 -19.51 11.05
C ALA A 20 -7.43 -19.22 12.55
N ILE A 21 -7.41 -20.31 13.30
CA ILE A 21 -7.66 -20.53 14.74
C ILE A 21 -6.30 -20.42 15.49
N PRO A 22 -6.26 -20.20 16.83
CA PRO A 22 -5.19 -19.45 17.49
C PRO A 22 -4.01 -20.33 17.91
N PHE A 23 -2.84 -19.71 18.11
CA PHE A 23 -1.83 -20.27 19.00
C PHE A 23 -1.17 -19.20 19.87
N ALA A 24 -1.11 -19.51 21.16
CA ALA A 24 -0.72 -18.63 22.24
C ALA A 24 0.78 -18.73 22.57
N ALA A 25 1.30 -17.59 23.03
CA ALA A 25 2.34 -17.37 24.03
C ALA A 25 3.76 -17.94 23.81
N LEU A 26 4.73 -17.02 23.67
CA LEU A 26 5.88 -16.89 24.60
C LEU A 26 6.63 -15.58 24.29
N ALA A 27 6.28 -14.51 24.99
CA ALA A 27 7.11 -13.31 25.11
C ALA A 27 7.48 -13.14 26.59
N THR A 28 8.72 -13.47 26.92
CA THR A 28 9.36 -13.05 28.17
C THR A 28 10.72 -12.47 27.80
N GLY A 29 10.90 -11.17 28.01
CA GLY A 29 12.19 -10.51 27.86
C GLY A 29 12.05 -9.03 27.51
N GLU A 30 12.18 -8.20 28.55
CA GLU A 30 12.32 -6.74 28.64
C GLU A 30 12.14 -5.84 27.39
N PRO A 31 11.36 -4.75 27.50
CA PRO A 31 11.31 -3.73 26.45
C PRO A 31 12.66 -3.01 26.39
N ALA A 32 13.42 -3.26 25.32
CA ALA A 32 14.54 -2.40 24.97
C ALA A 32 14.00 -1.00 24.65
N THR A 33 14.35 -0.03 25.48
CA THR A 33 14.16 1.40 25.24
C THR A 33 14.79 1.76 23.89
N LEU A 34 13.98 2.04 22.88
CA LEU A 34 14.44 2.60 21.62
C LEU A 34 14.75 4.08 21.84
N ALA A 35 16.01 4.45 21.63
CA ALA A 35 16.44 5.83 21.60
C ALA A 35 15.70 6.57 20.45
N GLU A 36 15.08 7.67 20.81
CA GLU A 36 14.36 8.59 19.95
C GLU A 36 15.36 9.42 19.13
N GLU A 37 16.01 8.82 18.13
CA GLU A 37 16.78 9.56 17.11
C GLU A 37 15.97 9.63 15.82
N ALA A 38 15.24 10.74 15.67
CA ALA A 38 14.49 11.11 14.48
C ALA A 38 15.43 11.13 13.24
N THR A 39 15.28 10.13 12.37
CA THR A 39 16.05 10.02 11.13
C THR A 39 15.40 10.91 10.06
N GLU A 40 16.11 11.97 9.64
CA GLU A 40 15.65 13.03 8.75
C GLU A 40 14.82 12.53 7.55
N SER A 41 13.50 12.72 7.63
CA SER A 41 12.66 12.90 6.45
C SER A 41 12.96 14.28 5.88
N THR A 42 13.19 14.42 4.58
CA THR A 42 13.02 15.75 3.98
C THR A 42 11.56 16.15 4.19
N GLU A 43 11.34 17.16 5.04
CA GLU A 43 10.02 17.68 5.35
C GLU A 43 9.32 18.04 4.04
N GLN A 44 8.09 17.57 3.83
CA GLN A 44 7.34 17.95 2.64
C GLN A 44 7.08 19.45 2.68
N ILE A 45 7.16 20.12 1.52
CA ILE A 45 6.99 21.56 1.39
C ILE A 45 5.53 21.87 1.08
N GLY A 46 4.87 22.64 1.96
CA GLY A 46 3.51 23.12 1.74
C GLY A 46 3.46 24.19 0.64
N ILE A 47 2.41 24.13 -0.18
CA ILE A 47 2.12 25.09 -1.25
C ILE A 47 0.71 25.65 -1.01
N SER A 48 0.60 26.97 -0.92
CA SER A 48 -0.68 27.68 -0.70
C SER A 48 -1.02 28.65 -1.84
N THR A 49 -0.05 29.00 -2.69
CA THR A 49 -0.22 29.98 -3.78
C THR A 49 0.26 29.49 -5.15
N ALA A 50 -0.22 30.13 -6.23
CA ALA A 50 0.23 29.84 -7.59
C ALA A 50 1.72 30.16 -7.82
N ALA A 51 2.23 31.22 -7.18
CA ALA A 51 3.64 31.59 -7.29
C ALA A 51 4.57 30.51 -6.70
N GLU A 52 4.20 29.93 -5.56
CA GLU A 52 4.92 28.81 -4.95
C GLU A 52 4.87 27.56 -5.84
N PHE A 53 3.70 27.26 -6.43
CA PHE A 53 3.55 26.13 -7.35
C PHE A 53 4.46 26.29 -8.58
N LEU A 54 4.48 27.47 -9.19
CA LEU A 54 5.33 27.76 -10.35
C LEU A 54 6.83 27.74 -10.02
N ALA A 55 7.18 27.92 -8.74
CA ALA A 55 8.56 27.91 -8.23
C ALA A 55 9.03 26.52 -7.75
N MET A 56 8.22 25.47 -7.93
CA MET A 56 8.59 24.11 -7.54
C MET A 56 9.92 23.68 -8.18
N GLU A 57 10.78 23.09 -7.35
CA GLU A 57 12.07 22.55 -7.73
C GLU A 57 11.99 21.03 -7.92
N SER A 58 12.67 20.54 -8.94
CA SER A 58 12.79 19.09 -9.17
C SER A 58 13.60 18.42 -8.05
N GLY A 59 13.18 17.23 -7.64
CA GLY A 59 13.79 16.39 -6.61
C GLY A 59 13.21 16.60 -5.21
N LYS A 60 12.28 17.55 -5.04
CA LYS A 60 11.66 17.86 -3.75
C LYS A 60 10.27 17.24 -3.61
N SER A 61 9.74 17.28 -2.40
CA SER A 61 8.47 16.69 -2.02
C SER A 61 7.53 17.79 -1.57
N TYR A 62 6.33 17.84 -2.14
CA TYR A 62 5.37 18.92 -1.97
C TYR A 62 4.00 18.40 -1.57
N TYR A 63 3.24 19.22 -0.86
CA TYR A 63 1.81 19.04 -0.69
C TYR A 63 1.05 20.35 -0.87
N LEU A 64 -0.22 20.26 -1.24
CA LEU A 64 -1.10 21.44 -1.29
C LEU A 64 -1.75 21.67 0.08
N GLU A 65 -1.73 22.92 0.54
CA GLU A 65 -2.41 23.36 1.78
C GLU A 65 -3.86 23.78 1.52
N ASN A 66 -4.15 24.16 0.27
CA ASN A 66 -5.45 24.60 -0.20
C ASN A 66 -5.55 24.48 -1.73
N ASP A 67 -6.73 24.75 -2.27
CA ASP A 67 -6.91 24.92 -3.71
C ASP A 67 -6.08 26.10 -4.23
N ILE A 68 -5.44 25.95 -5.39
CA ILE A 68 -4.56 26.94 -6.00
C ILE A 68 -5.25 27.58 -7.21
N ASP A 69 -5.50 28.89 -7.16
CA ASP A 69 -6.07 29.68 -8.26
C ASP A 69 -4.94 30.37 -9.05
N PHE A 70 -4.93 30.19 -10.37
CA PHE A 70 -3.94 30.75 -11.30
C PHE A 70 -4.45 31.99 -12.07
N GLU A 71 -5.54 32.61 -11.62
CA GLU A 71 -6.04 33.93 -12.04
C GLU A 71 -6.40 34.05 -13.55
N GLY A 72 -6.69 32.93 -14.20
CA GLY A 72 -7.07 32.86 -15.61
C GLY A 72 -5.88 32.97 -16.57
N ASN A 73 -4.65 32.88 -16.06
CA ASN A 73 -3.42 32.99 -16.85
C ASN A 73 -3.26 31.83 -17.85
N THR A 74 -2.50 32.09 -18.91
CA THR A 74 -2.24 31.12 -20.00
C THR A 74 -0.78 30.67 -19.99
N TYR A 75 -0.57 29.37 -20.09
CA TYR A 75 0.75 28.74 -20.01
C TYR A 75 0.91 27.68 -21.12
N VAL A 76 2.14 27.37 -21.50
CA VAL A 76 2.41 26.12 -22.24
C VAL A 76 2.51 24.96 -21.24
N THR A 77 3.25 25.20 -20.16
CA THR A 77 3.36 24.34 -18.99
C THR A 77 3.40 25.19 -17.73
N LEU A 78 2.85 24.73 -16.61
CA LEU A 78 3.05 25.41 -15.32
C LEU A 78 4.49 25.20 -14.84
N VAL A 79 4.96 23.95 -14.86
CA VAL A 79 6.32 23.56 -14.49
C VAL A 79 6.93 22.75 -15.65
N ALA A 80 8.05 23.20 -16.19
CA ALA A 80 8.62 22.60 -17.41
C ALA A 80 9.10 21.15 -17.20
N THR A 81 9.70 20.85 -16.04
CA THR A 81 10.14 19.50 -15.68
C THR A 81 9.99 19.30 -14.18
N PHE A 82 9.34 18.20 -13.78
CA PHE A 82 9.16 17.84 -12.38
C PHE A 82 9.56 16.39 -12.12
N ASN A 83 10.53 16.21 -11.24
CA ASN A 83 10.79 14.95 -10.55
C ASN A 83 10.59 15.20 -9.05
N GLY A 84 10.20 14.17 -8.29
CA GLY A 84 9.82 14.31 -6.89
C GLY A 84 8.37 13.94 -6.63
N SER A 85 7.84 14.37 -5.49
CA SER A 85 6.50 13.99 -5.04
C SER A 85 5.59 15.21 -4.93
N LEU A 86 4.35 15.10 -5.40
CA LEU A 86 3.29 16.07 -5.15
C LEU A 86 2.05 15.34 -4.61
N ASP A 87 1.65 15.68 -3.39
CA ASP A 87 0.38 15.26 -2.82
C ASP A 87 -0.62 16.43 -2.84
N GLY A 88 -1.68 16.29 -3.63
CA GLY A 88 -2.73 17.28 -3.70
C GLY A 88 -3.62 17.33 -2.47
N ARG A 89 -3.63 16.31 -1.60
CA ARG A 89 -4.53 16.19 -0.43
C ARG A 89 -6.02 16.45 -0.73
N GLY A 90 -6.44 16.19 -1.96
CA GLY A 90 -7.78 16.46 -2.47
C GLY A 90 -8.00 17.89 -3.00
N HIS A 91 -7.01 18.77 -2.89
CA HIS A 91 -7.07 20.14 -3.37
C HIS A 91 -6.92 20.23 -4.89
N ALA A 92 -7.41 21.35 -5.43
CA ALA A 92 -7.54 21.59 -6.85
C ALA A 92 -6.61 22.69 -7.37
N LEU A 93 -6.02 22.47 -8.56
CA LEU A 93 -5.43 23.52 -9.39
C LEU A 93 -6.53 24.09 -10.31
N LYS A 94 -6.79 25.40 -10.22
CA LYS A 94 -7.97 26.03 -10.83
C LYS A 94 -7.59 27.25 -11.67
N ASN A 95 -8.48 27.58 -12.61
CA ASN A 95 -8.48 28.85 -13.33
C ASN A 95 -7.16 29.17 -14.07
N PHE A 96 -6.73 28.28 -14.96
CA PHE A 96 -5.67 28.54 -15.95
C PHE A 96 -6.03 27.96 -17.31
N LYS A 97 -5.28 28.35 -18.34
CA LYS A 97 -5.36 27.78 -19.69
C LYS A 97 -4.01 27.23 -20.11
N LEU A 98 -4.04 26.16 -20.91
CA LEU A 98 -2.86 25.60 -21.53
C LEU A 98 -2.91 25.87 -23.05
N GLU A 99 -2.03 26.70 -23.57
CA GLU A 99 -2.02 27.03 -25.01
C GLU A 99 -0.60 27.23 -25.50
N ASN A 100 -0.28 26.63 -26.65
CA ASN A 100 0.99 26.84 -27.35
C ASN A 100 0.79 27.64 -28.64
N GLU A 101 1.89 28.12 -29.22
CA GLU A 101 1.88 28.92 -30.45
C GLU A 101 2.21 28.06 -31.67
N THR A 102 1.86 28.54 -32.86
CA THR A 102 2.19 27.85 -34.11
C THR A 102 3.70 27.62 -34.32
N THR A 103 4.53 28.50 -33.75
CA THR A 103 6.00 28.50 -33.83
C THR A 103 6.68 27.78 -32.66
N THR A 104 5.92 27.11 -31.77
CA THR A 104 6.48 26.38 -30.63
C THR A 104 7.48 25.32 -31.08
N THR A 105 8.64 25.30 -30.41
CA THR A 105 9.75 24.36 -30.70
C THR A 105 9.74 23.13 -29.80
N ASP A 106 9.21 23.25 -28.58
CA ASP A 106 9.02 22.13 -27.64
C ASP A 106 7.53 21.80 -27.50
N GLY A 107 7.11 20.64 -28.01
CA GLY A 107 5.70 20.26 -28.08
C GLY A 107 5.07 19.76 -26.78
N HIS A 108 5.71 19.91 -25.62
CA HIS A 108 5.20 19.40 -24.34
C HIS A 108 4.22 20.38 -23.69
N MET A 109 3.05 19.90 -23.30
CA MET A 109 2.03 20.72 -22.60
C MET A 109 1.41 19.96 -21.42
N GLY A 110 1.14 20.68 -20.33
CA GLY A 110 0.53 20.13 -19.11
C GLY A 110 0.78 21.00 -17.88
N VAL A 111 0.27 20.57 -16.70
CA VAL A 111 0.78 21.08 -15.42
C VAL A 111 2.30 20.87 -15.38
N PHE A 112 2.75 19.67 -15.76
CA PHE A 112 4.15 19.35 -15.98
C PHE A 112 4.43 19.16 -17.48
N GLY A 113 5.48 19.79 -18.00
CA GLY A 113 5.94 19.48 -19.37
C GLY A 113 6.47 18.05 -19.45
N LYS A 114 7.42 17.74 -18.56
CA LYS A 114 8.12 16.46 -18.48
C LYS A 114 8.14 15.96 -17.04
N VAL A 115 7.92 14.67 -16.87
CA VAL A 115 8.10 13.96 -15.61
C VAL A 115 9.02 12.77 -15.83
N CYS A 116 9.56 12.23 -14.75
CA CYS A 116 10.48 11.11 -14.77
C CYS A 116 11.69 11.36 -15.69
N ASN A 117 12.23 12.59 -15.63
CA ASN A 117 13.34 13.09 -16.43
C ASN A 117 14.56 13.30 -15.55
N GLY A 118 15.28 12.20 -15.27
CA GLY A 118 16.45 12.19 -14.40
C GLY A 118 16.21 11.57 -13.02
N ASP A 119 14.96 11.50 -12.56
CA ASP A 119 14.58 10.79 -11.33
C ASP A 119 13.11 10.33 -11.37
N TYR A 120 12.58 9.76 -10.28
CA TYR A 120 11.17 9.33 -10.16
C TYR A 120 10.19 10.50 -9.97
N THR A 121 8.92 10.28 -10.33
CA THR A 121 7.83 11.22 -10.07
C THR A 121 6.62 10.50 -9.48
N THR A 122 6.10 11.02 -8.37
CA THR A 122 4.83 10.61 -7.75
C THR A 122 3.89 11.81 -7.71
N VAL A 123 2.66 11.64 -8.17
CA VAL A 123 1.59 12.63 -7.96
C VAL A 123 0.36 11.91 -7.45
N LYS A 124 -0.23 12.39 -6.37
CA LYS A 124 -1.45 11.80 -5.82
C LYS A 124 -2.48 12.81 -5.34
N ASN A 125 -3.72 12.37 -5.22
CA ASN A 125 -4.82 13.11 -4.57
C ASN A 125 -5.00 14.53 -5.12
N LEU A 126 -4.88 14.71 -6.43
CA LEU A 126 -4.86 16.01 -7.07
C LEU A 126 -6.09 16.21 -7.95
N VAL A 127 -6.71 17.39 -7.86
CA VAL A 127 -7.77 17.80 -8.79
C VAL A 127 -7.23 18.87 -9.75
N ILE A 128 -7.54 18.75 -11.05
CA ILE A 128 -7.19 19.76 -12.06
C ILE A 128 -8.49 20.25 -12.71
N GLY A 129 -8.85 21.51 -12.46
CA GLY A 129 -10.11 22.12 -12.89
C GLY A 129 -11.31 21.75 -12.01
N SER A 130 -12.51 22.07 -12.49
CA SER A 130 -13.78 21.59 -11.92
C SER A 130 -14.80 21.31 -13.02
N ALA A 131 -15.93 20.68 -12.68
CA ALA A 131 -17.02 20.44 -13.64
C ALA A 131 -17.60 21.75 -14.20
N GLU A 132 -17.68 22.79 -13.37
CA GLU A 132 -18.19 24.12 -13.71
C GLU A 132 -17.16 24.95 -14.48
N GLN A 133 -15.87 24.74 -14.20
CA GLN A 133 -14.75 25.47 -14.81
C GLN A 133 -13.64 24.48 -15.25
N PRO A 134 -13.88 23.74 -16.34
CA PRO A 134 -12.87 22.83 -16.86
C PRO A 134 -11.68 23.59 -17.44
N ILE A 135 -10.46 23.06 -17.26
CA ILE A 135 -9.24 23.65 -17.85
C ILE A 135 -9.27 23.47 -19.37
N SER A 136 -8.99 24.54 -20.13
CA SER A 136 -8.88 24.44 -21.59
C SER A 136 -7.43 24.22 -22.01
N MET A 137 -7.17 23.23 -22.88
CA MET A 137 -5.89 23.04 -23.56
C MET A 137 -6.04 23.15 -25.08
N THR A 138 -5.30 24.05 -25.72
CA THR A 138 -5.30 24.22 -27.19
C THR A 138 -3.90 24.03 -27.77
N ASN A 139 -3.73 23.04 -28.65
CA ASN A 139 -2.49 22.88 -29.42
C ASN A 139 -2.62 23.58 -30.78
N ASN A 140 -1.80 24.60 -31.04
CA ASN A 140 -1.64 25.28 -32.31
C ASN A 140 -0.33 24.92 -33.03
N ALA A 141 0.58 24.18 -32.38
CA ALA A 141 1.93 23.93 -32.89
C ALA A 141 1.96 23.04 -34.15
N LYS A 142 2.94 23.30 -35.02
CA LYS A 142 3.21 22.50 -36.23
C LYS A 142 4.29 21.43 -36.05
N VAL A 143 4.79 21.24 -34.84
CA VAL A 143 5.78 20.22 -34.48
C VAL A 143 5.11 19.02 -33.79
N ASP A 144 5.86 17.96 -33.56
CA ASP A 144 5.38 16.79 -32.82
C ASP A 144 5.04 17.19 -31.36
N GLY A 145 3.83 16.88 -30.90
CA GLY A 145 3.29 17.31 -29.61
C GLY A 145 3.03 16.20 -28.60
N TYR A 146 3.30 16.47 -27.33
CA TYR A 146 3.09 15.58 -26.18
C TYR A 146 2.24 16.30 -25.14
N HIS A 147 0.95 15.96 -25.05
CA HIS A 147 -0.02 16.77 -24.32
C HIS A 147 -0.75 15.95 -23.27
N GLY A 148 -0.66 16.34 -22.01
CA GLY A 148 -1.48 15.77 -20.95
C GLY A 148 -1.74 16.81 -19.89
N PHE A 149 -2.97 16.88 -19.36
CA PHE A 149 -3.29 17.92 -18.38
C PHE A 149 -2.43 17.81 -17.12
N LEU A 150 -2.04 16.59 -16.73
CA LEU A 150 -1.03 16.39 -15.70
C LEU A 150 0.39 16.52 -16.27
N ALA A 151 0.73 15.71 -17.28
CA ALA A 151 2.08 15.69 -17.84
C ALA A 151 2.10 15.51 -19.36
N GLY A 152 2.94 16.29 -20.07
CA GLY A 152 3.18 16.06 -21.49
C GLY A 152 3.80 14.69 -21.76
N GLN A 153 4.90 14.38 -21.07
CA GLN A 153 5.63 13.13 -21.27
C GLN A 153 6.27 12.57 -19.98
N ILE A 154 6.21 11.23 -19.82
CA ILE A 154 7.13 10.45 -18.98
C ILE A 154 8.37 10.13 -19.83
N MET A 155 9.51 10.74 -19.51
CA MET A 155 10.68 10.77 -20.38
C MET A 155 11.49 9.45 -20.41
N THR A 156 11.59 8.85 -19.23
CA THR A 156 12.30 7.62 -18.86
C THR A 156 11.58 6.32 -19.19
N ASP A 157 12.20 5.32 -19.80
CA ASP A 157 11.87 3.95 -19.40
C ASP A 157 12.35 3.75 -17.94
N ASP A 158 13.54 4.23 -17.57
CA ASP A 158 14.24 3.94 -16.31
C ASP A 158 13.51 4.35 -15.03
N TYR A 159 12.72 5.41 -15.06
CA TYR A 159 11.99 5.86 -13.88
C TYR A 159 10.50 5.60 -14.08
N ILE A 160 9.86 4.99 -13.09
CA ILE A 160 8.43 4.72 -13.11
C ILE A 160 7.67 5.92 -12.59
N GLY A 161 6.76 6.46 -13.40
CA GLY A 161 5.83 7.51 -12.97
C GLY A 161 4.66 6.88 -12.23
N GLN A 162 4.30 7.42 -11.08
CA GLN A 162 3.19 6.95 -10.26
C GLN A 162 2.15 8.04 -10.08
N PHE A 163 0.93 7.72 -10.47
CA PHE A 163 -0.17 8.68 -10.53
C PHE A 163 -1.38 8.07 -9.86
N ASP A 164 -1.79 8.60 -8.72
CA ASP A 164 -2.85 8.01 -7.90
C ASP A 164 -3.96 9.00 -7.57
N ASN A 165 -5.21 8.61 -7.75
CA ASN A 165 -6.36 9.41 -7.38
C ASN A 165 -6.27 10.86 -7.91
N ILE A 166 -6.04 10.99 -9.21
CA ILE A 166 -5.97 12.28 -9.90
C ILE A 166 -7.24 12.47 -10.72
N THR A 167 -7.96 13.57 -10.49
CA THR A 167 -9.17 13.90 -11.24
C THR A 167 -8.94 15.12 -12.12
N VAL A 168 -9.18 14.98 -13.41
CA VAL A 168 -9.08 16.07 -14.40
C VAL A 168 -10.47 16.42 -14.92
N TYR A 169 -10.80 17.71 -14.91
CA TYR A 169 -11.94 18.29 -15.62
C TYR A 169 -11.41 19.23 -16.68
N ALA A 170 -11.40 18.79 -17.94
CA ALA A 170 -10.70 19.56 -18.95
C ALA A 170 -11.17 19.33 -20.39
N ASN A 171 -10.95 20.35 -21.22
CA ASN A 171 -11.28 20.36 -22.64
C ASN A 171 -10.02 20.53 -23.49
N TYR A 172 -9.64 19.50 -24.24
CA TYR A 172 -8.51 19.52 -25.18
C TYR A 172 -9.01 19.78 -26.61
N THR A 173 -8.33 20.67 -27.32
CA THR A 173 -8.53 20.89 -28.76
C THR A 173 -7.19 20.88 -29.50
N ASN A 174 -7.01 19.95 -30.42
CA ASN A 174 -5.91 20.01 -31.39
C ASN A 174 -6.30 20.85 -32.60
N LYS A 175 -5.51 21.89 -32.89
CA LYS A 175 -5.52 22.69 -34.14
C LYS A 175 -4.20 22.57 -34.91
N GLY A 176 -3.21 21.88 -34.34
CA GLY A 176 -1.90 21.67 -34.93
C GLY A 176 -1.88 20.63 -36.06
N GLU A 177 -0.94 20.80 -36.99
CA GLU A 177 -0.73 19.93 -38.16
C GLU A 177 0.42 18.93 -37.96
N GLY A 178 1.13 18.97 -36.83
CA GLY A 178 2.19 18.03 -36.46
C GLY A 178 1.63 16.73 -35.86
N LYS A 179 2.48 15.69 -35.72
CA LYS A 179 2.04 14.47 -35.01
C LYS A 179 1.73 14.84 -33.57
N TYR A 180 0.83 14.12 -32.93
CA TYR A 180 0.62 14.37 -31.50
C TYR A 180 0.17 13.12 -30.75
N PHE A 181 0.53 13.13 -29.48
CA PHE A 181 0.11 12.17 -28.47
C PHE A 181 -0.53 12.95 -27.34
N ALA A 182 -1.83 12.79 -27.18
CA ALA A 182 -2.61 13.54 -26.20
C ALA A 182 -3.42 12.61 -25.31
N GLY A 183 -3.43 12.90 -24.02
CA GLY A 183 -4.23 12.18 -23.02
C GLY A 183 -4.89 13.15 -22.04
N GLY A 184 -5.98 12.72 -21.39
CA GLY A 184 -6.59 13.50 -20.31
C GLY A 184 -5.63 13.72 -19.13
N LEU A 185 -4.68 12.83 -18.90
CA LEU A 185 -3.63 13.01 -17.88
C LEU A 185 -2.24 13.09 -18.52
N ILE A 186 -1.88 12.14 -19.40
CA ILE A 186 -0.51 12.01 -19.93
C ILE A 186 -0.50 11.93 -21.45
N GLY A 187 0.36 12.70 -22.12
CA GLY A 187 0.53 12.60 -23.58
C GLY A 187 1.22 11.31 -24.01
N TYR A 188 2.46 11.12 -23.54
CA TYR A 188 3.27 9.93 -23.83
C TYR A 188 3.89 9.37 -22.55
N ALA A 189 3.58 8.11 -22.25
CA ALA A 189 4.19 7.35 -21.17
C ALA A 189 5.15 6.25 -21.65
N LYS A 190 6.32 6.19 -21.01
CA LYS A 190 7.31 5.13 -21.16
C LYS A 190 7.37 4.13 -20.00
N ASN A 191 6.93 4.49 -18.80
CA ASN A 191 6.85 3.55 -17.68
C ASN A 191 5.93 4.14 -16.62
N LEU A 192 4.75 3.55 -16.42
CA LEU A 192 3.72 4.14 -15.56
C LEU A 192 2.98 3.12 -14.70
N VAL A 193 2.62 3.55 -13.50
CA VAL A 193 1.53 3.00 -12.69
C VAL A 193 0.52 4.12 -12.47
N MET A 194 -0.72 3.89 -12.89
CA MET A 194 -1.81 4.86 -12.76
C MET A 194 -3.00 4.19 -12.08
N THR A 195 -3.42 4.73 -10.94
CA THR A 195 -4.45 4.12 -10.09
C THR A 195 -5.54 5.13 -9.74
N ALA A 196 -6.79 4.72 -9.79
CA ALA A 196 -7.95 5.54 -9.43
C ALA A 196 -8.02 6.93 -10.11
N CYS A 197 -7.39 7.09 -11.28
CA CYS A 197 -7.39 8.36 -11.99
C CYS A 197 -8.65 8.53 -12.84
N THR A 198 -9.16 9.76 -12.89
CA THR A 198 -10.38 10.10 -13.63
C THR A 198 -10.16 11.24 -14.61
N ALA A 199 -10.62 11.07 -15.86
CA ALA A 199 -10.65 12.13 -16.87
C ALA A 199 -12.11 12.48 -17.24
N ASN A 200 -12.46 13.77 -17.15
CA ASN A 200 -13.76 14.33 -17.50
C ASN A 200 -13.60 15.45 -18.55
N GLY A 201 -14.64 15.67 -19.35
CA GLY A 201 -14.71 16.76 -20.32
C GLY A 201 -14.69 16.29 -21.77
N THR A 202 -13.94 16.99 -22.64
CA THR A 202 -13.89 16.68 -24.07
C THR A 202 -12.48 16.72 -24.62
N LEU A 203 -12.12 15.75 -25.45
CA LEU A 203 -10.82 15.65 -26.10
C LEU A 203 -11.07 15.58 -27.60
N THR A 204 -10.76 16.65 -28.33
CA THR A 204 -11.14 16.78 -29.75
C THR A 204 -9.96 17.14 -30.63
N ASP A 205 -9.83 16.46 -31.76
CA ASP A 205 -9.02 16.89 -32.88
C ASP A 205 -9.86 17.66 -33.90
N ALA A 206 -9.58 18.95 -34.06
CA ALA A 206 -10.28 19.80 -35.02
C ALA A 206 -9.66 19.73 -36.44
N VAL A 207 -8.60 18.94 -36.65
CA VAL A 207 -7.85 18.90 -37.93
C VAL A 207 -8.16 17.62 -38.71
N GLY A 208 -9.09 17.66 -39.66
CA GLY A 208 -9.64 16.44 -40.29
C GLY A 208 -8.79 15.70 -41.32
N ASN A 209 -7.71 16.27 -41.88
CA ASN A 209 -7.22 15.81 -43.20
C ASN A 209 -5.72 15.51 -43.35
N VAL A 210 -4.96 15.32 -42.27
CA VAL A 210 -3.50 15.10 -42.35
C VAL A 210 -3.15 13.61 -42.18
N SER A 211 -2.29 13.08 -43.06
CA SER A 211 -1.77 11.70 -42.99
C SER A 211 -0.54 11.60 -42.06
N ILE A 212 -0.78 11.83 -40.78
CA ILE A 212 0.22 11.80 -39.71
C ILE A 212 -0.26 10.91 -38.56
N GLU A 213 0.62 10.62 -37.62
CA GLU A 213 0.25 9.88 -36.42
C GLU A 213 -0.48 10.77 -35.41
N LYS A 214 -1.65 10.30 -34.97
CA LYS A 214 -2.56 10.99 -34.07
C LYS A 214 -3.08 9.99 -33.04
N ASN A 215 -2.66 10.14 -31.79
CA ASN A 215 -3.12 9.30 -30.69
C ASN A 215 -3.79 10.16 -29.62
N LEU A 216 -5.09 9.96 -29.40
CA LEU A 216 -5.86 10.67 -28.39
C LEU A 216 -6.53 9.67 -27.43
N GLY A 217 -5.93 9.50 -26.25
CA GLY A 217 -6.47 8.63 -25.20
C GLY A 217 -7.27 9.43 -24.18
N GLY A 218 -8.27 8.81 -23.55
CA GLY A 218 -9.01 9.47 -22.48
C GLY A 218 -8.13 9.80 -21.28
N LEU A 219 -7.17 8.91 -20.94
CA LEU A 219 -6.20 9.16 -19.88
C LEU A 219 -4.78 9.32 -20.44
N VAL A 220 -4.35 8.42 -21.34
CA VAL A 220 -2.98 8.43 -21.87
C VAL A 220 -2.96 8.33 -23.40
N GLY A 221 -2.27 9.25 -24.08
CA GLY A 221 -2.20 9.23 -25.54
C GLY A 221 -1.48 8.01 -26.09
N LEU A 222 -0.27 7.74 -25.59
CA LEU A 222 0.56 6.63 -26.05
C LEU A 222 1.35 6.01 -24.90
N VAL A 223 1.36 4.69 -24.83
CA VAL A 223 2.23 3.89 -23.96
C VAL A 223 3.20 3.11 -24.84
N ASN A 224 4.50 3.42 -24.77
CA ASN A 224 5.51 2.74 -25.57
C ASN A 224 6.89 2.83 -24.92
N THR A 225 7.63 1.72 -24.87
CA THR A 225 8.87 1.55 -24.10
C THR A 225 9.90 0.82 -24.95
N ASN A 226 11.20 1.06 -24.72
CA ASN A 226 12.25 0.31 -25.45
C ASN A 226 12.64 -1.01 -24.77
N TYR A 227 12.18 -1.25 -23.54
CA TYR A 227 12.69 -2.34 -22.68
C TYR A 227 11.61 -3.31 -22.19
N ASN A 228 10.45 -3.36 -22.84
CA ASN A 228 9.29 -4.18 -22.45
C ASN A 228 8.93 -4.01 -20.96
N ARG A 229 8.78 -2.76 -20.49
CA ARG A 229 8.37 -2.47 -19.11
C ARG A 229 6.86 -2.70 -18.97
N GLN A 230 6.44 -3.38 -17.90
CA GLN A 230 5.02 -3.48 -17.57
C GLN A 230 4.49 -2.14 -17.08
N ASN A 231 3.42 -1.70 -17.72
CA ASN A 231 2.63 -0.54 -17.31
C ASN A 231 1.35 -1.03 -16.64
N VAL A 232 0.81 -0.24 -15.71
CA VAL A 232 -0.40 -0.59 -14.94
C VAL A 232 -1.40 0.56 -14.99
N MET A 233 -2.66 0.22 -15.29
CA MET A 233 -3.84 1.07 -15.08
C MET A 233 -4.85 0.28 -14.25
N ASP A 234 -5.18 0.77 -13.06
CA ASP A 234 -6.05 0.08 -12.12
C ASP A 234 -7.11 1.02 -11.54
N GLY A 235 -8.39 0.68 -11.68
CA GLY A 235 -9.50 1.49 -11.15
C GLY A 235 -9.69 2.84 -11.83
N CYS A 236 -9.12 3.04 -13.02
CA CYS A 236 -9.17 4.30 -13.74
C CYS A 236 -10.47 4.51 -14.51
N THR A 237 -10.92 5.76 -14.61
CA THR A 237 -12.20 6.11 -15.26
C THR A 237 -12.03 7.19 -16.33
N ASN A 238 -12.59 6.95 -17.51
CA ASN A 238 -12.77 7.98 -18.54
C ASN A 238 -14.24 8.30 -18.73
N ASN A 239 -14.60 9.53 -18.40
CA ASN A 239 -15.89 10.13 -18.73
C ASN A 239 -15.78 11.12 -19.90
N ALA A 240 -14.57 11.43 -20.36
CA ALA A 240 -14.37 12.40 -21.42
C ALA A 240 -14.80 11.85 -22.78
N THR A 241 -15.47 12.69 -23.58
CA THR A 241 -15.78 12.37 -24.98
C THR A 241 -14.54 12.59 -25.83
N ILE A 242 -14.20 11.60 -26.67
CA ILE A 242 -12.99 11.60 -27.51
C ILE A 242 -13.39 11.61 -28.98
N THR A 243 -12.90 12.58 -29.73
CA THR A 243 -13.12 12.67 -31.18
C THR A 243 -11.81 12.95 -31.90
N VAL A 244 -11.40 12.02 -32.78
CA VAL A 244 -10.19 12.16 -33.61
C VAL A 244 -10.53 12.03 -35.08
N ALA A 245 -10.19 13.04 -35.86
CA ALA A 245 -10.34 13.03 -37.31
C ALA A 245 -8.97 13.01 -38.02
N GLY A 246 -8.89 12.32 -39.15
CA GLY A 246 -7.67 12.24 -39.94
C GLY A 246 -7.78 11.25 -41.09
N ASN A 247 -6.79 11.28 -41.98
CA ASN A 247 -6.68 10.36 -43.12
C ASN A 247 -5.58 9.32 -42.85
N GLY A 248 -5.83 8.04 -43.16
CA GLY A 248 -4.81 6.97 -43.11
C GLY A 248 -4.77 6.15 -41.82
N ASN A 249 -3.86 5.16 -41.77
CA ASN A 249 -3.86 4.08 -40.77
C ASN A 249 -3.16 4.42 -39.43
N SER A 250 -3.01 5.69 -39.08
CA SER A 250 -2.31 6.13 -37.85
C SER A 250 -3.14 7.07 -36.97
N VAL A 251 -4.47 6.97 -37.06
CA VAL A 251 -5.42 7.76 -36.26
C VAL A 251 -6.09 6.87 -35.22
N ARG A 252 -5.84 7.12 -33.93
CA ARG A 252 -6.17 6.15 -32.86
C ARG A 252 -6.80 6.87 -31.68
N ALA A 253 -7.91 6.32 -31.21
CA ALA A 253 -8.60 6.78 -30.01
C ALA A 253 -8.92 5.60 -29.10
N GLY A 254 -8.70 5.78 -27.80
CA GLY A 254 -9.07 4.80 -26.79
C GLY A 254 -9.51 5.46 -25.49
N GLY A 255 -10.51 4.90 -24.82
CA GLY A 255 -11.05 5.50 -23.60
C GLY A 255 -10.01 5.59 -22.49
N MET A 256 -9.11 4.61 -22.38
CA MET A 256 -7.93 4.70 -21.51
C MET A 256 -6.72 5.18 -22.32
N ILE A 257 -6.34 4.38 -23.34
CA ILE A 257 -5.10 4.55 -24.10
C ILE A 257 -5.37 4.50 -25.60
N ALA A 258 -4.88 5.46 -26.37
CA ALA A 258 -5.02 5.40 -27.83
C ALA A 258 -4.09 4.37 -28.47
N PHE A 259 -2.83 4.29 -28.03
CA PHE A 259 -1.85 3.33 -28.55
C PHE A 259 -1.06 2.65 -27.43
N SER A 260 -1.07 1.31 -27.42
CA SER A 260 -0.22 0.47 -26.56
C SER A 260 0.80 -0.27 -27.42
N GLY A 261 2.07 0.09 -27.27
CA GLY A 261 3.23 -0.58 -27.89
C GLY A 261 4.10 -1.32 -26.88
N SER A 262 3.62 -1.53 -25.66
CA SER A 262 4.40 -2.18 -24.60
C SER A 262 3.49 -2.91 -23.61
N PRO A 263 4.07 -3.83 -22.79
CA PRO A 263 3.30 -4.61 -21.82
C PRO A 263 2.43 -3.73 -20.93
N LEU A 264 1.15 -4.07 -20.85
CA LEU A 264 0.15 -3.26 -20.16
C LEU A 264 -0.89 -4.14 -19.47
N LEU A 265 -1.15 -3.81 -18.20
CA LEU A 265 -2.23 -4.32 -17.38
C LEU A 265 -3.30 -3.22 -17.25
N ILE A 266 -4.53 -3.52 -17.65
CA ILE A 266 -5.71 -2.69 -17.41
C ILE A 266 -6.66 -3.51 -16.54
N GLU A 267 -6.88 -3.08 -15.30
CA GLU A 267 -7.73 -3.77 -14.34
C GLU A 267 -8.76 -2.80 -13.74
N ASN A 268 -10.00 -3.25 -13.55
CA ASN A 268 -11.07 -2.45 -12.92
C ASN A 268 -11.33 -1.08 -13.58
N CYS A 269 -10.98 -0.90 -14.85
CA CYS A 269 -11.08 0.38 -15.53
C CYS A 269 -12.41 0.54 -16.27
N ILE A 270 -12.91 1.78 -16.33
CA ILE A 270 -14.22 2.09 -16.89
C ILE A 270 -14.13 3.22 -17.91
N ASN A 271 -14.62 2.98 -19.12
CA ASN A 271 -14.91 4.06 -20.07
C ASN A 271 -16.42 4.29 -20.17
N THR A 272 -16.88 5.49 -19.85
CA THR A 272 -18.26 5.93 -20.11
C THR A 272 -18.34 6.96 -21.25
N GLY A 273 -17.22 7.62 -21.55
CA GLY A 273 -17.12 8.60 -22.62
C GLY A 273 -17.32 8.02 -24.02
N ALA A 274 -17.97 8.78 -24.90
CA ALA A 274 -18.10 8.41 -26.31
C ALA A 274 -16.77 8.57 -27.05
N ILE A 275 -16.45 7.63 -27.94
CA ILE A 275 -15.20 7.59 -28.70
C ILE A 275 -15.52 7.55 -30.19
N THR A 276 -14.97 8.51 -30.93
CA THR A 276 -15.03 8.56 -32.38
C THR A 276 -13.63 8.69 -32.96
N ALA A 277 -13.24 7.80 -33.87
CA ALA A 277 -11.99 7.90 -34.63
C ALA A 277 -12.20 7.54 -36.10
N THR A 278 -11.40 8.10 -37.01
CA THR A 278 -11.47 7.69 -38.42
C THR A 278 -10.82 6.34 -38.69
N SER A 279 -9.85 5.88 -37.87
CA SER A 279 -9.18 4.59 -38.10
C SER A 279 -9.42 3.57 -36.98
N TYR A 280 -8.81 3.74 -35.81
CA TYR A 280 -8.92 2.78 -34.70
C TYR A 280 -9.63 3.39 -33.50
N ALA A 281 -10.78 2.83 -33.13
CA ALA A 281 -11.54 3.22 -31.93
C ALA A 281 -11.79 2.01 -31.04
N GLY A 282 -11.31 2.06 -29.79
CA GLY A 282 -11.61 1.02 -28.80
C GLY A 282 -12.08 1.63 -27.49
N GLY A 283 -13.04 1.01 -26.82
CA GLY A 283 -13.58 1.54 -25.55
C GLY A 283 -12.52 1.74 -24.47
N LEU A 284 -11.49 0.90 -24.41
CA LEU A 284 -10.35 1.07 -23.50
C LEU A 284 -9.06 1.36 -24.25
N VAL A 285 -8.73 0.54 -25.26
CA VAL A 285 -7.49 0.66 -26.03
C VAL A 285 -7.79 0.83 -27.52
N GLY A 286 -7.27 1.89 -28.14
CA GLY A 286 -7.44 2.12 -29.58
C GLY A 286 -6.73 1.07 -30.42
N LEU A 287 -5.41 0.97 -30.27
CA LEU A 287 -4.58 -0.02 -30.95
C LEU A 287 -3.55 -0.64 -30.00
N ARG A 288 -3.44 -1.96 -30.07
CA ARG A 288 -2.30 -2.72 -29.50
C ARG A 288 -1.31 -3.08 -30.61
N ASN A 289 -0.02 -2.81 -30.42
CA ASN A 289 1.02 -3.13 -31.39
C ASN A 289 2.12 -4.03 -30.80
N ALA A 290 2.15 -5.29 -31.23
CA ALA A 290 3.21 -6.26 -30.90
C ALA A 290 3.65 -6.28 -29.41
N SER A 291 2.70 -6.15 -28.47
CA SER A 291 2.97 -6.02 -27.04
C SER A 291 2.08 -6.92 -26.18
N ASP A 292 2.42 -7.18 -24.93
CA ASP A 292 1.50 -7.85 -24.01
C ASP A 292 0.35 -6.93 -23.60
N LEU A 293 -0.87 -7.46 -23.58
CA LEU A 293 -2.03 -6.73 -23.07
C LEU A 293 -2.92 -7.66 -22.25
N TYR A 294 -3.10 -7.30 -20.98
CA TYR A 294 -4.06 -7.94 -20.09
C TYR A 294 -5.16 -6.93 -19.73
N ILE A 295 -6.41 -7.28 -20.02
CA ILE A 295 -7.59 -6.51 -19.59
C ILE A 295 -8.42 -7.39 -18.66
N LYS A 296 -8.66 -6.93 -17.44
CA LYS A 296 -9.43 -7.66 -16.42
C LYS A 296 -10.50 -6.77 -15.80
N ASN A 297 -11.70 -7.34 -15.57
CA ASN A 297 -12.78 -6.69 -14.82
C ASN A 297 -13.08 -5.25 -15.26
N SER A 298 -12.92 -4.98 -16.55
CA SER A 298 -12.98 -3.63 -17.11
C SER A 298 -14.11 -3.54 -18.13
N LYS A 299 -14.64 -2.35 -18.33
CA LYS A 299 -15.79 -2.17 -19.22
C LYS A 299 -15.77 -0.85 -19.96
N SER A 300 -16.41 -0.85 -21.12
CA SER A 300 -16.77 0.37 -21.83
C SER A 300 -18.28 0.40 -22.05
N THR A 301 -18.94 1.42 -21.50
CA THR A 301 -20.36 1.70 -21.73
C THR A 301 -20.57 2.87 -22.70
N GLY A 302 -19.52 3.67 -22.93
CA GLY A 302 -19.53 4.69 -23.98
C GLY A 302 -19.53 4.07 -25.37
N THR A 303 -20.15 4.75 -26.34
CA THR A 303 -20.16 4.30 -27.73
C THR A 303 -18.74 4.40 -28.31
N ALA A 304 -18.27 3.36 -29.00
CA ALA A 304 -17.05 3.43 -29.81
C ALA A 304 -17.42 3.34 -31.29
N SER A 305 -16.98 4.32 -32.09
CA SER A 305 -17.22 4.40 -33.53
C SER A 305 -15.91 4.66 -34.26
N GLY A 306 -15.48 3.69 -35.08
CA GLY A 306 -14.28 3.75 -35.91
C GLY A 306 -14.63 3.47 -37.37
N ALA A 307 -14.11 4.24 -38.34
CA ALA A 307 -14.44 3.97 -39.74
C ALA A 307 -13.71 2.74 -40.33
N THR A 308 -12.60 2.30 -39.71
CA THR A 308 -11.80 1.16 -40.19
C THR A 308 -11.82 -0.04 -39.23
N LYS A 309 -11.54 0.19 -37.94
CA LYS A 309 -11.51 -0.85 -36.91
C LYS A 309 -12.14 -0.34 -35.61
N THR A 310 -13.06 -1.12 -35.07
CA THR A 310 -13.81 -0.77 -33.85
C THR A 310 -14.02 -1.99 -33.00
N GLY A 311 -13.87 -1.82 -31.68
CA GLY A 311 -14.23 -2.86 -30.72
C GLY A 311 -14.66 -2.26 -29.39
N VAL A 312 -15.46 -3.04 -28.65
CA VAL A 312 -16.02 -2.60 -27.35
C VAL A 312 -14.91 -2.24 -26.38
N LEU A 313 -13.84 -3.04 -26.30
CA LEU A 313 -12.69 -2.75 -25.42
C LEU A 313 -11.42 -2.40 -26.21
N LEU A 314 -11.15 -3.13 -27.29
CA LEU A 314 -9.95 -2.99 -28.10
C LEU A 314 -10.32 -2.71 -29.56
N GLY A 315 -9.80 -1.61 -30.14
CA GLY A 315 -10.10 -1.26 -31.52
C GLY A 315 -9.47 -2.21 -32.53
N SER A 316 -8.17 -2.52 -32.38
CA SER A 316 -7.48 -3.54 -33.18
C SER A 316 -6.17 -3.99 -32.52
N THR A 317 -5.60 -5.07 -33.06
CA THR A 317 -4.20 -5.44 -32.90
C THR A 317 -3.43 -5.19 -34.20
N ALA A 318 -2.14 -4.87 -34.12
CA ALA A 318 -1.22 -4.70 -35.24
C ALA A 318 0.19 -5.22 -34.89
N GLY A 319 1.06 -5.26 -35.91
CA GLY A 319 2.41 -5.78 -35.81
C GLY A 319 2.46 -7.31 -35.78
N THR A 320 3.65 -7.87 -35.93
CA THR A 320 3.86 -9.30 -35.79
C THR A 320 3.79 -9.65 -34.30
N VAL A 321 2.69 -10.27 -33.86
CA VAL A 321 2.50 -10.74 -32.48
C VAL A 321 3.30 -12.04 -32.28
N THR A 322 4.62 -11.92 -32.14
CA THR A 322 5.50 -13.02 -31.71
C THR A 322 5.84 -12.84 -30.25
N ASN A 323 5.74 -13.92 -29.48
CA ASN A 323 6.16 -13.97 -28.08
C ASN A 323 5.40 -13.04 -27.12
N CYS A 324 4.21 -12.58 -27.51
CA CYS A 324 3.32 -11.76 -26.67
C CYS A 324 1.94 -12.41 -26.51
N TYR A 325 1.21 -12.05 -25.46
CA TYR A 325 -0.17 -12.46 -25.23
C TYR A 325 -1.16 -11.28 -25.32
N LEU A 326 -2.41 -11.61 -25.62
CA LEU A 326 -3.59 -10.77 -25.41
C LEU A 326 -4.56 -11.61 -24.60
N TYR A 327 -4.94 -11.14 -23.42
CA TYR A 327 -5.91 -11.83 -22.58
C TYR A 327 -6.92 -10.85 -22.02
N ILE A 328 -8.20 -11.20 -22.13
CA ILE A 328 -9.34 -10.43 -21.64
C ILE A 328 -10.18 -11.38 -20.78
N THR A 329 -10.49 -10.99 -19.55
CA THR A 329 -11.28 -11.83 -18.62
C THR A 329 -12.14 -10.96 -17.71
N GLY A 330 -13.33 -11.44 -17.33
CA GLY A 330 -14.25 -10.71 -16.44
C GLY A 330 -14.81 -9.42 -17.04
N CYS A 331 -14.78 -9.28 -18.37
CA CYS A 331 -15.29 -8.10 -19.07
C CYS A 331 -16.65 -8.35 -19.76
N GLY A 332 -17.13 -9.60 -19.71
CA GLY A 332 -18.40 -10.06 -20.28
C GLY A 332 -18.16 -11.27 -21.20
N ASP A 333 -19.06 -12.25 -21.19
CA ASP A 333 -18.85 -13.56 -21.82
C ASP A 333 -18.45 -13.49 -23.31
N ASP A 334 -19.02 -12.55 -24.09
CA ASP A 334 -18.71 -12.37 -25.52
C ASP A 334 -17.39 -11.61 -25.78
N LEU A 335 -16.77 -11.04 -24.74
CA LEU A 335 -15.53 -10.25 -24.83
C LEU A 335 -14.33 -11.00 -24.25
N ASP A 336 -14.57 -11.94 -23.35
CA ASP A 336 -13.53 -12.74 -22.70
C ASP A 336 -12.80 -13.63 -23.72
N THR A 337 -11.51 -13.83 -23.49
CA THR A 337 -10.66 -14.63 -24.36
C THR A 337 -10.99 -16.12 -24.19
N ALA A 338 -11.21 -16.81 -25.31
CA ALA A 338 -11.41 -18.25 -25.31
C ALA A 338 -10.19 -18.97 -24.72
N ALA A 339 -10.44 -19.93 -23.84
CA ALA A 339 -9.41 -20.69 -23.15
C ALA A 339 -9.73 -22.18 -23.16
N THR A 340 -8.69 -23.02 -23.20
CA THR A 340 -8.82 -24.46 -23.01
C THR A 340 -9.17 -24.75 -21.55
N PRO A 341 -10.27 -25.46 -21.26
CA PRO A 341 -10.66 -25.75 -19.89
C PRO A 341 -9.68 -26.74 -19.25
N VAL A 342 -9.37 -26.52 -17.99
CA VAL A 342 -8.59 -27.42 -17.13
C VAL A 342 -9.49 -27.83 -15.97
N SER A 343 -9.67 -29.13 -15.78
CA SER A 343 -10.61 -29.69 -14.80
C SER A 343 -10.09 -30.93 -14.07
N SER A 344 -8.88 -31.38 -14.42
CA SER A 344 -8.22 -32.57 -13.89
C SER A 344 -6.71 -32.40 -13.87
N LEU A 345 -6.01 -33.27 -13.14
CA LEU A 345 -4.54 -33.34 -13.16
C LEU A 345 -4.00 -33.69 -14.56
N GLU A 346 -4.72 -34.52 -15.33
CA GLU A 346 -4.35 -34.88 -16.70
C GLU A 346 -4.42 -33.65 -17.62
N ASP A 347 -5.50 -32.86 -17.55
CA ASP A 347 -5.62 -31.60 -18.31
C ASP A 347 -4.46 -30.65 -17.96
N LEU A 348 -4.15 -30.52 -16.67
CA LEU A 348 -3.06 -29.67 -16.17
C LEU A 348 -1.70 -30.13 -16.72
N GLN A 349 -1.40 -31.43 -16.66
CA GLN A 349 -0.14 -31.97 -17.18
C GLN A 349 -0.09 -31.96 -18.72
N GLY A 350 -1.25 -31.95 -19.37
CA GLY A 350 -1.43 -31.85 -20.83
C GLY A 350 -1.24 -30.44 -21.42
N MET A 351 -0.94 -29.42 -20.61
CA MET A 351 -0.75 -28.03 -21.07
C MET A 351 0.59 -27.80 -21.84
N THR A 352 0.85 -28.60 -22.88
CA THR A 352 2.14 -28.63 -23.60
C THR A 352 2.19 -27.70 -24.82
N THR A 353 1.06 -27.13 -25.25
CA THR A 353 1.00 -26.24 -26.42
C THR A 353 1.68 -24.90 -26.13
N ALA A 354 2.68 -24.53 -26.94
CA ALA A 354 3.45 -23.31 -26.76
C ALA A 354 2.63 -22.03 -27.01
N GLY A 355 2.49 -21.20 -25.98
CA GLY A 355 1.60 -20.03 -25.97
C GLY A 355 0.13 -20.38 -25.81
N GLY A 356 -0.21 -21.58 -25.30
CA GLY A 356 -1.59 -21.97 -25.05
C GLY A 356 -2.26 -21.08 -23.98
N VAL A 357 -3.59 -20.96 -24.08
CA VAL A 357 -4.43 -20.23 -23.13
C VAL A 357 -5.29 -21.26 -22.42
N TYR A 358 -5.14 -21.37 -21.10
CA TYR A 358 -5.78 -22.38 -20.27
C TYR A 358 -6.50 -21.73 -19.10
N LYS A 359 -7.66 -22.26 -18.73
CA LYS A 359 -8.50 -21.74 -17.65
C LYS A 359 -9.06 -22.84 -16.77
N LEU A 360 -8.92 -22.73 -15.45
CA LEU A 360 -9.58 -23.63 -14.51
C LEU A 360 -11.10 -23.45 -14.59
N THR A 361 -11.82 -24.55 -14.45
CA THR A 361 -13.29 -24.58 -14.49
C THR A 361 -13.95 -24.93 -13.16
N LYS A 362 -13.14 -25.35 -12.20
CA LYS A 362 -13.53 -25.71 -10.83
C LYS A 362 -12.26 -25.78 -9.97
N ASP A 363 -12.45 -25.85 -8.65
CA ASP A 363 -11.38 -26.26 -7.75
C ASP A 363 -10.87 -27.66 -8.12
N LEU A 364 -9.56 -27.82 -8.09
CA LEU A 364 -8.86 -29.04 -8.46
C LEU A 364 -8.16 -29.61 -7.22
N ASP A 365 -8.84 -30.56 -6.59
CA ASP A 365 -8.26 -31.42 -5.56
C ASP A 365 -7.26 -32.40 -6.22
N LEU A 366 -6.02 -32.41 -5.76
CA LEU A 366 -4.99 -33.35 -6.25
C LEU A 366 -4.90 -34.62 -5.40
N GLU A 367 -5.90 -34.92 -4.57
CA GLU A 367 -6.12 -36.21 -3.89
C GLU A 367 -4.96 -36.64 -2.97
N GLY A 368 -4.23 -35.68 -2.40
CA GLY A 368 -3.08 -35.94 -1.54
C GLY A 368 -1.86 -36.45 -2.30
N ASN A 369 -1.83 -36.33 -3.63
CA ASN A 369 -0.72 -36.81 -4.45
C ASN A 369 0.61 -36.16 -4.03
N SER A 370 1.66 -36.97 -4.09
CA SER A 370 3.02 -36.55 -3.79
C SER A 370 3.84 -36.46 -5.07
N PHE A 371 4.35 -35.28 -5.37
CA PHE A 371 5.12 -35.00 -6.57
C PHE A 371 6.61 -34.86 -6.24
N THR A 372 7.46 -35.55 -7.00
CA THR A 372 8.91 -35.37 -6.93
C THR A 372 9.32 -34.19 -7.80
N ASN A 373 9.89 -33.15 -7.18
CA ASN A 373 10.36 -31.90 -7.77
C ASN A 373 9.29 -31.03 -8.43
N TYR A 374 8.42 -31.56 -9.30
CA TYR A 374 7.47 -30.77 -10.09
C TYR A 374 6.10 -31.41 -10.22
N VAL A 375 5.05 -30.57 -10.23
CA VAL A 375 3.68 -30.99 -10.58
C VAL A 375 3.52 -30.98 -12.12
N PHE A 376 4.04 -29.93 -12.76
CA PHE A 376 4.07 -29.74 -14.21
C PHE A 376 5.51 -29.68 -14.72
N SER A 377 5.86 -30.56 -15.67
CA SER A 377 7.24 -30.80 -16.11
C SER A 377 7.42 -30.88 -17.64
N SER A 378 6.92 -29.89 -18.38
CA SER A 378 7.19 -29.77 -19.82
C SER A 378 8.67 -29.44 -20.10
N GLU A 379 9.27 -30.04 -21.14
CA GLU A 379 10.64 -29.75 -21.59
C GLU A 379 10.88 -28.25 -21.82
N ASN A 380 9.87 -27.56 -22.36
CA ASN A 380 9.92 -26.14 -22.66
C ASN A 380 9.49 -25.24 -21.48
N GLY A 381 9.07 -25.82 -20.35
CA GLY A 381 8.39 -25.10 -19.28
C GLY A 381 7.03 -24.56 -19.74
N PHE A 382 6.31 -23.93 -18.83
CA PHE A 382 5.05 -23.27 -19.17
C PHE A 382 5.32 -21.90 -19.83
N ASN A 383 4.75 -21.71 -21.01
CA ASN A 383 4.78 -20.45 -21.76
C ASN A 383 3.42 -20.22 -22.41
N GLY A 384 2.67 -19.21 -21.97
CA GLY A 384 1.26 -19.04 -22.31
C GLY A 384 0.47 -18.35 -21.19
N VAL A 385 -0.84 -18.51 -21.21
CA VAL A 385 -1.75 -17.95 -20.21
C VAL A 385 -2.34 -19.09 -19.38
N PHE A 386 -2.25 -18.99 -18.06
CA PHE A 386 -2.97 -19.84 -17.12
C PHE A 386 -3.82 -18.98 -16.19
N ASP A 387 -5.14 -19.04 -16.38
CA ASP A 387 -6.14 -18.34 -15.56
C ASP A 387 -6.78 -19.33 -14.59
N GLY A 388 -6.52 -19.19 -13.29
CA GLY A 388 -7.16 -20.00 -12.28
C GLY A 388 -8.65 -19.66 -12.10
N ALA A 389 -9.15 -18.57 -12.69
CA ALA A 389 -10.54 -18.14 -12.61
C ALA A 389 -11.09 -17.98 -11.17
N GLY A 390 -10.20 -17.77 -10.20
CA GLY A 390 -10.49 -17.71 -8.76
C GLY A 390 -10.56 -19.08 -8.07
N TYR A 391 -10.37 -20.17 -8.81
CA TYR A 391 -10.36 -21.53 -8.27
C TYR A 391 -8.99 -21.92 -7.68
N SER A 392 -9.04 -22.94 -6.84
CA SER A 392 -7.89 -23.47 -6.11
C SER A 392 -7.38 -24.78 -6.72
N ILE A 393 -6.07 -24.96 -6.74
CA ILE A 393 -5.43 -26.27 -6.90
C ILE A 393 -4.81 -26.64 -5.56
N TYR A 394 -5.29 -27.69 -4.90
CA TYR A 394 -4.98 -27.95 -3.49
C TYR A 394 -4.80 -29.44 -3.19
N ASN A 395 -4.45 -29.75 -1.94
CA ASN A 395 -4.26 -31.11 -1.43
C ASN A 395 -3.20 -31.92 -2.20
N PHE A 396 -1.96 -31.40 -2.22
CA PHE A 396 -0.79 -32.12 -2.72
C PHE A 396 0.46 -31.79 -1.91
N THR A 397 1.46 -32.67 -2.04
CA THR A 397 2.79 -32.47 -1.47
C THR A 397 3.83 -32.36 -2.58
N LEU A 398 4.70 -31.35 -2.49
CA LEU A 398 5.86 -31.17 -3.34
C LEU A 398 7.13 -31.57 -2.58
N ASN A 399 7.81 -32.61 -3.03
CA ASN A 399 9.05 -33.08 -2.44
C ASN A 399 10.24 -32.76 -3.36
N GLY A 400 11.00 -31.72 -3.02
CA GLY A 400 12.25 -31.38 -3.69
C GLY A 400 13.37 -32.32 -3.26
N ALA A 401 13.86 -33.12 -4.21
CA ALA A 401 14.97 -34.03 -3.99
C ALA A 401 16.31 -33.27 -3.96
N SER A 402 17.20 -33.68 -3.06
CA SER A 402 18.52 -33.06 -2.92
C SER A 402 19.27 -32.93 -4.24
N GLY A 403 19.75 -31.72 -4.52
CA GLY A 403 20.45 -31.38 -5.75
C GLY A 403 19.52 -31.14 -6.94
N SER A 404 18.22 -30.96 -6.74
CA SER A 404 17.24 -30.66 -7.79
C SER A 404 16.52 -29.33 -7.54
N ASP A 405 16.07 -28.69 -8.62
CA ASP A 405 15.11 -27.59 -8.47
C ASP A 405 13.71 -28.15 -8.18
N ALA A 406 12.83 -27.34 -7.56
CA ALA A 406 11.46 -27.76 -7.26
C ALA A 406 10.44 -26.62 -7.41
N GLY A 407 9.23 -26.95 -7.86
CA GLY A 407 8.09 -26.01 -7.94
C GLY A 407 6.85 -26.62 -8.60
N PHE A 408 5.72 -25.92 -8.57
CA PHE A 408 4.51 -26.35 -9.26
C PHE A 408 4.76 -26.49 -10.77
N PHE A 409 5.26 -25.43 -11.39
CA PHE A 409 5.86 -25.49 -12.72
C PHE A 409 7.36 -25.75 -12.62
N ASN A 410 7.93 -26.54 -13.51
CA ASN A 410 9.38 -26.73 -13.59
C ASN A 410 10.14 -25.49 -14.10
N ARG A 411 9.47 -24.65 -14.90
CA ARG A 411 9.99 -23.39 -15.44
C ARG A 411 8.83 -22.55 -15.95
N LEU A 412 8.90 -21.24 -15.76
CA LEU A 412 8.06 -20.27 -16.50
C LEU A 412 8.90 -19.57 -17.56
N SER A 413 8.28 -19.32 -18.72
CA SER A 413 8.79 -18.44 -19.79
C SER A 413 10.20 -18.82 -20.29
N GLY A 414 10.29 -19.68 -21.31
CA GLY A 414 11.53 -19.99 -22.04
C GLY A 414 11.58 -19.51 -23.49
N GLN A 415 10.42 -19.21 -24.10
CA GLN A 415 10.33 -18.83 -25.53
C GLN A 415 9.30 -17.72 -25.81
N LYS A 416 8.25 -17.60 -24.99
CA LYS A 416 7.18 -16.60 -25.12
C LYS A 416 6.87 -15.98 -23.75
N ALA A 417 6.25 -14.79 -23.75
CA ALA A 417 5.69 -14.20 -22.54
C ALA A 417 4.68 -15.13 -21.86
N THR A 418 4.60 -15.02 -20.53
CA THR A 418 3.73 -15.85 -19.69
C THR A 418 2.82 -14.97 -18.83
N LEU A 419 1.56 -15.37 -18.70
CA LEU A 419 0.60 -14.83 -17.75
C LEU A 419 0.11 -15.95 -16.84
N ILE A 420 0.29 -15.82 -15.52
CA ILE A 420 -0.41 -16.63 -14.52
C ILE A 420 -1.34 -15.69 -13.75
N THR A 421 -2.63 -16.02 -13.65
CA THR A 421 -3.59 -15.10 -13.03
C THR A 421 -4.73 -15.80 -12.29
N ASN A 422 -5.30 -15.12 -11.29
CA ASN A 422 -6.49 -15.55 -10.54
C ASN A 422 -6.42 -16.99 -10.02
N LEU A 423 -5.27 -17.41 -9.50
CA LEU A 423 -5.01 -18.79 -9.11
C LEU A 423 -4.77 -18.86 -7.61
N ASN A 424 -5.45 -19.78 -6.93
CA ASN A 424 -5.05 -20.18 -5.58
C ASN A 424 -4.26 -21.49 -5.66
N LEU A 425 -3.06 -21.53 -5.12
CA LEU A 425 -2.30 -22.76 -4.88
C LEU A 425 -2.39 -23.10 -3.40
N GLY A 426 -3.06 -24.20 -3.07
CA GLY A 426 -3.49 -24.51 -1.70
C GLY A 426 -4.69 -23.66 -1.25
N THR A 427 -5.15 -23.94 -0.03
CA THR A 427 -6.12 -23.11 0.71
C THR A 427 -5.63 -22.93 2.16
N ALA A 428 -6.29 -22.07 2.95
CA ALA A 428 -5.96 -21.92 4.37
C ALA A 428 -6.10 -23.25 5.15
N GLU A 429 -7.11 -24.05 4.81
CA GLU A 429 -7.37 -25.36 5.42
C GLU A 429 -6.48 -26.47 4.83
N ASN A 430 -6.07 -26.34 3.57
CA ASN A 430 -5.26 -27.31 2.85
C ASN A 430 -4.07 -26.63 2.17
N PRO A 431 -3.09 -26.12 2.94
CA PRO A 431 -1.91 -25.51 2.38
C PRO A 431 -1.07 -26.56 1.63
N VAL A 432 -0.40 -26.13 0.57
CA VAL A 432 0.57 -26.98 -0.14
C VAL A 432 1.70 -27.35 0.82
N ILE A 433 1.97 -28.64 0.97
CA ILE A 433 3.11 -29.09 1.77
C ILE A 433 4.34 -29.14 0.87
N VAL A 434 5.38 -28.38 1.21
CA VAL A 434 6.62 -28.34 0.44
C VAL A 434 7.77 -28.81 1.33
N ASN A 435 8.31 -29.99 1.04
CA ASN A 435 9.47 -30.51 1.74
C ASN A 435 10.67 -30.49 0.81
N THR A 436 11.74 -29.84 1.24
CA THR A 436 12.96 -29.74 0.45
C THR A 436 14.18 -29.99 1.33
N ALA A 437 15.18 -30.64 0.75
CA ALA A 437 16.43 -30.90 1.43
C ALA A 437 17.56 -30.70 0.42
N GLU A 438 18.48 -29.75 0.60
CA GLU A 438 19.42 -29.40 -0.47
C GLU A 438 20.91 -29.56 -0.12
N THR A 439 21.68 -29.92 -1.16
CA THR A 439 23.15 -29.87 -1.18
C THR A 439 23.59 -29.25 -2.51
N GLY A 440 24.11 -28.00 -2.51
CA GLY A 440 24.81 -27.44 -3.67
C GLY A 440 24.16 -26.28 -4.43
N GLY A 441 23.15 -25.58 -3.89
CA GLY A 441 22.68 -24.28 -4.43
C GLY A 441 21.62 -24.36 -5.52
N LYS A 442 20.53 -25.09 -5.25
CA LYS A 442 19.37 -25.20 -6.15
C LYS A 442 18.25 -24.25 -5.78
N LEU A 443 17.28 -24.14 -6.69
CA LEU A 443 16.18 -23.20 -6.60
C LEU A 443 14.89 -23.92 -6.26
N VAL A 444 14.22 -23.45 -5.22
CA VAL A 444 12.88 -23.86 -4.84
C VAL A 444 11.98 -22.66 -5.02
N GLY A 445 10.94 -22.80 -5.82
CA GLY A 445 9.89 -21.80 -5.96
C GLY A 445 8.55 -22.51 -6.02
N ILE A 446 7.65 -22.26 -5.07
CA ILE A 446 6.42 -23.06 -4.98
C ILE A 446 5.59 -22.91 -6.25
N LEU A 447 5.56 -21.73 -6.87
CA LEU A 447 5.01 -21.57 -8.20
C LEU A 447 5.98 -22.07 -9.28
N SER A 448 7.24 -21.66 -9.25
CA SER A 448 8.28 -22.13 -10.17
C SER A 448 9.69 -21.89 -9.64
N PRO A 449 10.62 -22.83 -9.75
CA PRO A 449 12.00 -22.61 -9.29
C PRO A 449 12.69 -21.47 -10.03
N PHE A 450 12.39 -21.27 -11.32
CA PHE A 450 12.97 -20.16 -12.05
C PHE A 450 12.14 -19.65 -13.23
N VAL A 451 12.43 -18.41 -13.63
CA VAL A 451 11.90 -17.76 -14.84
C VAL A 451 13.05 -17.33 -15.74
N SER A 452 13.31 -18.04 -16.85
CA SER A 452 14.41 -17.69 -17.78
C SER A 452 14.24 -18.22 -19.20
N GLY A 453 14.76 -17.46 -20.18
CA GLY A 453 14.78 -17.82 -21.60
C GLY A 453 15.63 -19.07 -21.94
N SER A 454 16.67 -19.37 -21.14
CA SER A 454 17.38 -20.66 -21.19
C SER A 454 18.24 -20.89 -19.93
N ARG A 455 18.88 -22.07 -19.81
CA ARG A 455 20.04 -22.31 -18.92
C ARG A 455 21.26 -22.55 -19.82
N ASN A 456 22.44 -22.08 -19.42
CA ASN A 456 23.69 -22.39 -20.11
C ASN A 456 24.13 -23.84 -19.80
N ALA A 457 25.21 -24.29 -20.43
CA ALA A 457 25.75 -25.65 -20.25
C ALA A 457 26.19 -25.98 -18.80
N SER A 458 26.44 -24.96 -17.96
CA SER A 458 26.74 -25.14 -16.52
C SER A 458 25.49 -25.17 -15.63
N GLY A 459 24.30 -25.15 -16.23
CA GLY A 459 23.03 -25.12 -15.49
C GLY A 459 22.67 -23.74 -14.92
N THR A 460 23.42 -22.69 -15.23
CA THR A 460 23.14 -21.30 -14.82
C THR A 460 22.05 -20.72 -15.71
N ALA A 461 21.07 -20.01 -15.15
CA ALA A 461 20.03 -19.35 -15.93
C ALA A 461 20.64 -18.25 -16.84
N VAL A 462 20.16 -18.19 -18.09
CA VAL A 462 20.46 -17.14 -19.06
C VAL A 462 19.22 -16.27 -19.19
N TYR A 463 19.35 -15.02 -18.77
CA TYR A 463 18.24 -14.08 -18.68
C TYR A 463 18.11 -13.30 -19.99
N THR A 464 16.95 -13.36 -20.64
CA THR A 464 16.69 -12.63 -21.89
C THR A 464 15.87 -11.38 -21.61
N THR A 465 16.05 -10.35 -22.45
CA THR A 465 15.32 -9.09 -22.29
C THR A 465 14.01 -9.04 -23.06
N THR A 466 13.69 -10.06 -23.86
CA THR A 466 12.61 -9.99 -24.87
C THR A 466 11.26 -10.52 -24.40
N THR A 467 11.22 -11.38 -23.38
CA THR A 467 9.97 -11.96 -22.83
C THR A 467 9.79 -11.56 -21.37
N ALA A 468 8.56 -11.27 -20.98
CA ALA A 468 8.18 -10.92 -19.61
C ALA A 468 7.21 -11.96 -19.04
N THR A 469 7.23 -12.13 -17.72
CA THR A 469 6.20 -12.91 -17.01
C THR A 469 5.37 -11.97 -16.14
N LEU A 470 4.05 -11.99 -16.32
CA LEU A 470 3.10 -11.33 -15.43
C LEU A 470 2.43 -12.39 -14.54
N ILE A 471 2.49 -12.20 -13.24
CA ILE A 471 1.78 -12.99 -12.24
C ILE A 471 0.82 -12.03 -11.56
N ASN A 472 -0.49 -12.18 -11.78
CA ASN A 472 -1.50 -11.23 -11.29
C ASN A 472 -2.66 -11.92 -10.54
N GLY A 473 -2.87 -11.61 -9.27
CA GLY A 473 -3.99 -12.18 -8.51
C GLY A 473 -3.77 -13.64 -8.15
N VAL A 474 -2.52 -14.04 -7.86
CA VAL A 474 -2.17 -15.39 -7.44
C VAL A 474 -1.95 -15.41 -5.94
N ASN A 475 -2.63 -16.34 -5.26
CA ASN A 475 -2.54 -16.56 -3.82
C ASN A 475 -1.93 -17.93 -3.57
N ILE A 476 -0.86 -17.99 -2.77
CA ILE A 476 -0.21 -19.25 -2.44
C ILE A 476 -0.33 -19.47 -0.93
N TYR A 477 -0.98 -20.58 -0.56
CA TYR A 477 -1.04 -21.10 0.80
C TYR A 477 -0.10 -22.29 0.88
N ALA A 478 1.03 -22.15 1.59
CA ALA A 478 2.00 -23.22 1.68
C ALA A 478 2.70 -23.32 3.04
N ASN A 479 2.92 -24.56 3.46
CA ASN A 479 3.81 -24.87 4.57
C ASN A 479 5.11 -25.44 4.02
N VAL A 480 6.18 -24.66 4.15
CA VAL A 480 7.48 -24.99 3.59
C VAL A 480 8.40 -25.46 4.69
N SER A 481 8.95 -26.65 4.53
CA SER A 481 10.02 -27.19 5.37
C SER A 481 11.29 -27.34 4.52
N HIS A 482 12.37 -26.69 4.94
CA HIS A 482 13.68 -26.83 4.31
C HIS A 482 14.70 -27.35 5.30
N THR A 483 15.48 -28.33 4.85
CA THR A 483 16.66 -28.85 5.56
C THR A 483 17.88 -28.81 4.65
N GLY A 484 19.09 -28.81 5.21
CA GLY A 484 20.32 -28.90 4.43
C GLY A 484 21.08 -27.59 4.30
N GLY A 485 21.75 -27.38 3.15
CA GLY A 485 22.75 -26.33 2.95
C GLY A 485 22.32 -25.23 1.99
N LYS A 486 23.22 -24.86 1.08
CA LYS A 486 23.02 -23.77 0.11
C LYS A 486 21.75 -23.94 -0.74
N ALA A 487 20.83 -22.97 -0.71
CA ALA A 487 19.62 -22.95 -1.55
C ALA A 487 19.02 -21.54 -1.70
N GLY A 488 18.27 -21.33 -2.78
CA GLY A 488 17.40 -20.17 -2.98
C GLY A 488 15.94 -20.60 -2.94
N VAL A 489 15.23 -20.23 -1.88
CA VAL A 489 13.85 -20.61 -1.60
C VAL A 489 12.96 -19.38 -1.73
N GLY A 490 12.06 -19.37 -2.72
CA GLY A 490 11.02 -18.36 -2.88
C GLY A 490 9.64 -18.97 -2.70
N GLY A 491 8.74 -18.30 -1.99
CA GLY A 491 7.34 -18.72 -1.93
C GLY A 491 6.67 -18.69 -3.32
N PHE A 492 7.05 -17.75 -4.20
CA PHE A 492 6.67 -17.80 -5.62
C PHE A 492 7.78 -18.43 -6.46
N ILE A 493 8.92 -17.75 -6.54
CA ILE A 493 9.98 -18.06 -7.50
C ILE A 493 11.34 -18.17 -6.81
N GLY A 494 12.11 -19.21 -7.12
CA GLY A 494 13.50 -19.32 -6.68
C GLY A 494 14.36 -18.19 -7.26
N ALA A 495 14.57 -18.16 -8.59
CA ALA A 495 15.27 -17.06 -9.26
C ALA A 495 14.53 -16.56 -10.50
N SER A 496 14.53 -15.25 -10.75
CA SER A 496 13.72 -14.67 -11.85
C SER A 496 14.51 -13.77 -12.79
N SER A 497 14.17 -13.83 -14.08
CA SER A 497 14.40 -12.73 -15.04
C SER A 497 13.38 -11.61 -14.82
N ALA A 498 12.91 -10.95 -15.88
CA ALA A 498 11.90 -9.90 -15.74
C ALA A 498 10.54 -10.50 -15.39
N CYS A 499 10.16 -10.34 -14.12
CA CYS A 499 8.85 -10.71 -13.60
C CYS A 499 8.12 -9.48 -13.07
N TYR A 500 6.82 -9.44 -13.36
CA TYR A 500 5.90 -8.45 -12.87
C TYR A 500 4.89 -9.16 -11.98
N PHE A 501 4.87 -8.80 -10.70
CA PHE A 501 3.94 -9.32 -9.72
C PHE A 501 2.92 -8.23 -9.41
N ALA A 502 1.64 -8.52 -9.61
CA ALA A 502 0.52 -7.65 -9.27
C ALA A 502 -0.48 -8.39 -8.36
N ASN A 503 -0.95 -7.76 -7.30
CA ASN A 503 -2.08 -8.26 -6.49
C ASN A 503 -1.91 -9.70 -5.98
N ASN A 504 -0.70 -10.08 -5.58
CA ASN A 504 -0.38 -11.45 -5.22
C ASN A 504 -0.18 -11.60 -3.71
N THR A 505 -0.51 -12.76 -3.17
CA THR A 505 -0.33 -13.05 -1.75
C THR A 505 0.42 -14.37 -1.51
N PHE A 506 1.26 -14.37 -0.47
CA PHE A 506 1.87 -15.58 0.06
C PHE A 506 1.44 -15.75 1.52
N SER A 507 0.96 -16.93 1.89
CA SER A 507 0.45 -17.26 3.22
C SER A 507 0.90 -18.65 3.65
N GLY A 508 0.95 -18.87 4.96
CA GLY A 508 1.35 -20.14 5.57
C GLY A 508 2.61 -19.98 6.42
N ASN A 509 3.36 -21.06 6.60
CA ASN A 509 4.53 -21.06 7.47
C ASN A 509 5.76 -21.55 6.71
N VAL A 510 6.88 -20.86 6.85
CA VAL A 510 8.17 -21.32 6.33
C VAL A 510 9.11 -21.61 7.48
N ASN A 511 9.46 -22.88 7.64
CA ASN A 511 10.38 -23.34 8.66
C ASN A 511 11.64 -23.90 8.00
N VAL A 512 12.78 -23.30 8.31
CA VAL A 512 14.08 -23.72 7.82
C VAL A 512 14.95 -24.14 8.99
N ASN A 513 15.42 -25.40 8.98
CA ASN A 513 16.33 -25.90 9.99
C ASN A 513 17.58 -26.47 9.32
N MET A 514 18.70 -25.78 9.53
CA MET A 514 19.97 -26.08 8.90
C MET A 514 21.00 -26.43 9.96
N SER A 515 21.47 -27.68 9.97
CA SER A 515 22.42 -28.13 10.98
C SER A 515 23.80 -27.48 10.85
N ASN A 516 24.24 -27.14 9.63
CA ASN A 516 25.46 -26.36 9.37
C ASN A 516 25.48 -25.83 7.93
N LEU A 517 25.41 -24.50 7.76
CA LEU A 517 25.58 -23.86 6.44
C LEU A 517 27.07 -23.68 6.10
N GLY A 518 27.90 -23.40 7.10
CA GLY A 518 29.31 -23.04 6.90
C GLY A 518 29.48 -21.72 6.13
N ASN A 519 30.46 -21.66 5.24
CA ASN A 519 30.85 -20.44 4.49
C ASN A 519 30.08 -20.22 3.17
N THR A 520 28.87 -20.76 3.05
CA THR A 520 28.04 -20.61 1.85
C THR A 520 26.79 -19.77 2.14
N TRP A 521 25.90 -19.63 1.14
CA TRP A 521 24.74 -18.77 1.20
C TRP A 521 23.41 -19.52 1.23
N PHE A 522 22.44 -18.92 1.90
CA PHE A 522 21.05 -19.32 1.89
C PHE A 522 20.17 -18.09 1.73
N ASN A 523 19.25 -18.14 0.76
CA ASN A 523 18.34 -17.07 0.42
C ASN A 523 16.90 -17.57 0.62
N LEU A 524 16.11 -16.91 1.47
CA LEU A 524 14.71 -17.23 1.69
C LEU A 524 13.82 -15.99 1.52
N SER A 525 12.70 -16.14 0.83
CA SER A 525 11.69 -15.08 0.73
C SER A 525 10.30 -15.60 0.42
N ALA A 526 9.27 -14.79 0.69
CA ALA A 526 7.91 -15.14 0.28
C ALA A 526 7.68 -15.02 -1.24
N PHE A 527 8.37 -14.12 -1.94
CA PHE A 527 8.18 -13.94 -3.37
C PHE A 527 9.35 -14.49 -4.18
N VAL A 528 10.48 -13.79 -4.25
CA VAL A 528 11.59 -14.14 -5.13
C VAL A 528 12.91 -14.20 -4.38
N SER A 529 13.57 -15.35 -4.36
CA SER A 529 14.83 -15.44 -3.61
C SER A 529 15.98 -14.67 -4.28
N ASP A 530 16.02 -14.66 -5.62
CA ASP A 530 17.05 -13.95 -6.40
C ASP A 530 16.52 -13.38 -7.74
N PRO A 531 16.10 -12.10 -7.79
CA PRO A 531 15.80 -11.39 -9.02
C PRO A 531 17.07 -10.96 -9.75
N GLU A 532 17.11 -11.28 -11.04
CA GLU A 532 18.29 -11.16 -11.90
C GLU A 532 18.04 -10.27 -13.14
N SER A 533 16.97 -9.47 -13.08
CA SER A 533 16.68 -8.40 -14.05
C SER A 533 16.42 -7.07 -13.35
N ASP A 534 16.90 -5.95 -13.92
CA ASP A 534 16.60 -4.58 -13.46
C ASP A 534 15.16 -4.14 -13.80
N ARG A 535 14.23 -5.08 -13.97
CA ARG A 535 12.86 -4.83 -14.46
C ARG A 535 11.79 -5.48 -13.60
N THR A 536 12.16 -6.01 -12.44
CA THR A 536 11.22 -6.65 -11.53
C THR A 536 10.36 -5.62 -10.80
N LEU A 537 9.04 -5.81 -10.83
CA LEU A 537 8.06 -4.97 -10.14
C LEU A 537 7.21 -5.84 -9.22
N PHE A 538 6.99 -5.35 -8.00
CA PHE A 538 6.01 -5.82 -7.05
C PHE A 538 4.99 -4.71 -6.84
N TYR A 539 3.77 -4.91 -7.32
CA TYR A 539 2.66 -3.98 -7.20
C TYR A 539 1.56 -4.65 -6.37
N GLN A 540 1.21 -4.08 -5.22
CA GLN A 540 0.20 -4.66 -4.32
C GLN A 540 0.46 -6.13 -3.95
N CYS A 541 1.73 -6.47 -3.71
CA CYS A 541 2.12 -7.81 -3.28
C CYS A 541 2.18 -7.87 -1.75
N VAL A 542 1.65 -8.94 -1.18
CA VAL A 542 1.55 -9.08 0.27
C VAL A 542 2.13 -10.40 0.75
N ASN A 543 3.04 -10.33 1.72
CA ASN A 543 3.46 -11.50 2.49
C ASN A 543 2.67 -11.58 3.80
N TYR A 544 1.93 -12.66 4.00
CA TYR A 544 1.28 -13.02 5.27
C TYR A 544 1.99 -14.18 5.98
N ALA A 545 3.01 -14.79 5.38
CA ALA A 545 3.64 -15.97 5.93
C ALA A 545 4.73 -15.62 6.95
N ASP A 546 4.67 -16.30 8.08
CA ASP A 546 5.74 -16.29 9.08
C ASP A 546 6.91 -17.12 8.58
N MET A 547 8.12 -16.61 8.80
CA MET A 547 9.36 -17.22 8.34
C MET A 547 10.35 -17.37 9.48
N ALA A 548 10.69 -18.61 9.81
CA ALA A 548 11.67 -18.94 10.82
C ALA A 548 12.86 -19.67 10.21
N VAL A 549 14.07 -19.16 10.43
CA VAL A 549 15.33 -19.80 10.03
C VAL A 549 16.18 -20.04 11.25
N ALA A 550 16.49 -21.30 11.52
CA ALA A 550 17.44 -21.71 12.56
C ALA A 550 18.67 -22.37 11.95
N SER A 551 19.85 -21.93 12.35
CA SER A 551 21.12 -22.55 11.96
C SER A 551 22.14 -22.59 13.11
N ALA A 552 22.86 -23.71 13.26
CA ALA A 552 23.95 -23.76 14.24
C ALA A 552 25.13 -22.86 13.84
N ASN A 553 25.44 -22.81 12.55
CA ASN A 553 26.52 -22.01 11.96
C ASN A 553 26.14 -21.57 10.53
N GLY A 554 26.37 -20.30 10.21
CA GLY A 554 26.24 -19.81 8.84
C GLY A 554 26.94 -18.49 8.63
N LYS A 555 27.47 -18.31 7.41
CA LYS A 555 28.06 -17.06 6.96
C LYS A 555 27.06 -16.15 6.28
N GLU A 556 26.33 -16.60 5.26
CA GLU A 556 25.45 -15.74 4.46
C GLU A 556 23.99 -16.26 4.53
N ILE A 557 23.16 -15.66 5.38
CA ILE A 557 21.73 -16.02 5.51
C ILE A 557 20.90 -14.77 5.27
N ARG A 558 20.11 -14.77 4.20
CA ARG A 558 19.38 -13.59 3.73
C ARG A 558 17.91 -13.95 3.65
N VAL A 559 17.08 -13.25 4.42
CA VAL A 559 15.65 -13.56 4.55
C VAL A 559 14.82 -12.30 4.36
N ALA A 560 13.71 -12.39 3.64
CA ALA A 560 12.82 -11.24 3.49
C ALA A 560 11.37 -11.54 3.13
N GLY A 561 10.49 -10.59 3.43
CA GLY A 561 9.08 -10.66 3.04
C GLY A 561 8.86 -10.64 1.53
N MET A 562 9.72 -10.02 0.72
CA MET A 562 9.58 -10.04 -0.75
C MET A 562 10.79 -10.70 -1.43
N VAL A 563 11.99 -10.17 -1.19
CA VAL A 563 13.20 -10.58 -1.91
C VAL A 563 14.38 -10.82 -0.98
N ALA A 564 14.93 -12.03 -1.01
CA ALA A 564 16.04 -12.38 -0.14
C ALA A 564 17.34 -11.66 -0.54
N TYR A 565 17.74 -11.79 -1.80
CA TYR A 565 18.98 -11.25 -2.34
C TYR A 565 18.76 -10.66 -3.73
N SER A 566 19.48 -9.59 -4.08
CA SER A 566 19.62 -9.17 -5.48
C SER A 566 20.85 -8.29 -5.69
N THR A 567 21.34 -8.27 -6.93
CA THR A 567 22.24 -7.22 -7.43
C THR A 567 21.54 -6.22 -8.35
N LYS A 568 20.27 -6.47 -8.66
CA LYS A 568 19.48 -5.75 -9.65
C LYS A 568 18.52 -4.78 -8.99
N ARG A 569 17.96 -3.91 -9.81
CA ARG A 569 16.84 -3.07 -9.41
C ARG A 569 15.57 -3.90 -9.22
N ASN A 570 14.94 -3.68 -8.06
CA ASN A 570 13.57 -4.07 -7.76
C ASN A 570 12.73 -2.81 -7.47
N LEU A 571 11.47 -2.82 -7.90
CA LEU A 571 10.50 -1.75 -7.64
C LEU A 571 9.38 -2.33 -6.78
N TYR A 572 9.12 -1.72 -5.63
CA TYR A 572 8.03 -2.08 -4.73
C TYR A 572 7.05 -0.92 -4.67
N ILE A 573 5.78 -1.18 -4.97
CA ILE A 573 4.71 -0.18 -4.98
C ILE A 573 3.52 -0.77 -4.23
N LYS A 574 3.04 -0.08 -3.19
CA LYS A 574 1.86 -0.47 -2.39
C LYS A 574 1.94 -1.92 -1.86
N SER A 575 3.14 -2.41 -1.57
CA SER A 575 3.39 -3.79 -1.16
C SER A 575 3.61 -3.87 0.36
N ALA A 576 3.27 -5.00 0.97
CA ALA A 576 3.28 -5.12 2.42
C ALA A 576 3.82 -6.45 2.95
N ASN A 577 4.52 -6.39 4.08
CA ASN A 577 4.91 -7.57 4.86
C ASN A 577 4.15 -7.61 6.19
N TYR A 578 3.31 -8.62 6.37
CA TYR A 578 2.61 -8.91 7.62
C TYR A 578 3.29 -9.99 8.44
N GLY A 579 3.88 -11.00 7.78
CA GLY A 579 4.50 -12.12 8.46
C GLY A 579 5.72 -11.73 9.27
N ASP A 580 5.84 -12.33 10.45
CA ASP A 580 7.02 -12.22 11.30
C ASP A 580 8.18 -12.97 10.66
N ILE A 581 9.38 -12.40 10.75
CA ILE A 581 10.59 -13.01 10.19
C ILE A 581 11.65 -13.10 11.27
N ASN A 582 11.91 -14.33 11.74
CA ASN A 582 12.92 -14.62 12.74
C ASN A 582 14.06 -15.43 12.16
N VAL A 583 15.28 -14.93 12.32
CA VAL A 583 16.50 -15.68 12.02
C VAL A 583 17.32 -15.84 13.28
N GLU A 584 17.67 -17.08 13.58
CA GLU A 584 18.52 -17.46 14.70
C GLU A 584 19.76 -18.20 14.20
N VAL A 585 20.94 -17.72 14.59
CA VAL A 585 22.20 -18.38 14.30
C VAL A 585 23.02 -18.50 15.59
N THR A 586 23.22 -19.73 16.07
CA THR A 586 23.87 -19.97 17.38
C THR A 586 25.34 -19.54 17.39
N THR A 587 26.08 -19.86 16.33
CA THR A 587 27.48 -19.48 16.17
C THR A 587 27.71 -18.83 14.80
N PRO A 588 27.41 -17.51 14.65
CA PRO A 588 27.67 -16.80 13.40
C PRO A 588 29.15 -16.87 13.03
N ALA A 589 29.45 -17.13 11.76
CA ALA A 589 30.84 -17.10 11.29
C ALA A 589 31.44 -15.69 11.41
N THR A 590 32.76 -15.58 11.57
CA THR A 590 33.43 -14.27 11.55
C THR A 590 33.17 -13.56 10.21
N GLY A 591 32.70 -12.31 10.25
CA GLY A 591 32.29 -11.59 9.04
C GLY A 591 30.96 -12.08 8.45
N ALA A 592 30.09 -12.70 9.25
CA ALA A 592 28.77 -13.14 8.82
C ALA A 592 27.95 -11.99 8.22
N GLU A 593 27.13 -12.35 7.25
CA GLU A 593 26.29 -11.51 6.40
C GLU A 593 24.83 -11.94 6.57
N ILE A 594 24.34 -11.88 7.81
CA ILE A 594 22.99 -12.32 8.15
C ILE A 594 22.05 -11.10 8.10
N SER A 595 21.04 -11.12 7.23
CA SER A 595 20.19 -9.95 6.96
C SER A 595 18.71 -10.32 6.83
N VAL A 596 17.85 -9.59 7.54
CA VAL A 596 16.39 -9.82 7.61
C VAL A 596 15.60 -8.55 7.32
N GLY A 597 14.90 -8.49 6.19
CA GLY A 597 14.17 -7.29 5.77
C GLY A 597 12.69 -7.54 5.47
N GLY A 598 11.81 -6.60 5.81
CA GLY A 598 10.38 -6.78 5.51
C GLY A 598 10.11 -6.81 4.00
N LEU A 599 10.84 -6.04 3.18
CA LEU A 599 10.81 -6.21 1.72
C LEU A 599 12.03 -6.95 1.22
N GLN A 600 13.23 -6.55 1.63
CA GLN A 600 14.47 -6.98 1.00
C GLN A 600 15.56 -7.28 2.03
N GLY A 601 16.13 -8.48 1.94
CA GLY A 601 17.18 -8.95 2.85
C GLY A 601 18.51 -8.27 2.53
N ARG A 602 19.06 -8.51 1.34
CA ARG A 602 20.36 -7.96 0.94
C ARG A 602 20.42 -7.48 -0.50
N LEU A 603 20.97 -6.27 -0.71
CA LEU A 603 21.21 -5.65 -2.02
C LEU A 603 22.69 -5.35 -2.22
N SER A 604 23.34 -6.01 -3.19
CA SER A 604 24.81 -5.93 -3.37
C SER A 604 25.27 -5.35 -4.71
N GLY A 605 24.37 -4.76 -5.48
CA GLY A 605 24.65 -4.13 -6.78
C GLY A 605 24.82 -2.62 -6.71
N THR A 606 24.54 -1.98 -7.85
CA THR A 606 24.64 -0.52 -8.04
C THR A 606 23.38 0.11 -8.63
N SER A 607 22.43 -0.69 -9.12
CA SER A 607 21.16 -0.21 -9.66
C SER A 607 20.26 0.35 -8.56
N ARG A 608 19.61 1.50 -8.76
CA ARG A 608 18.72 2.10 -7.76
C ARG A 608 17.50 1.21 -7.50
N VAL A 609 17.21 0.91 -6.24
CA VAL A 609 16.04 0.15 -5.77
C VAL A 609 15.04 1.11 -5.14
N VAL A 610 13.75 0.81 -5.25
CA VAL A 610 12.71 1.78 -4.86
C VAL A 610 11.56 1.13 -4.15
N ALA A 611 11.06 1.78 -3.09
CA ALA A 611 9.82 1.45 -2.42
C ALA A 611 8.92 2.68 -2.30
N PHE A 612 7.67 2.53 -2.73
CA PHE A 612 6.63 3.54 -2.70
C PHE A 612 5.40 3.02 -1.95
N ASP A 613 4.94 3.77 -0.95
CA ASP A 613 3.75 3.48 -0.16
C ASP A 613 3.70 2.02 0.33
N CYS A 614 4.86 1.46 0.69
CA CYS A 614 4.95 0.10 1.21
C CYS A 614 4.87 0.11 2.74
N THR A 615 4.39 -1.00 3.30
CA THR A 615 4.21 -1.11 4.75
C THR A 615 4.82 -2.40 5.30
N ASN A 616 5.55 -2.31 6.40
CA ASN A 616 5.96 -3.48 7.18
C ASN A 616 5.23 -3.53 8.51
N PHE A 617 4.42 -4.57 8.72
CA PHE A 617 3.74 -4.88 9.98
C PHE A 617 4.48 -5.95 10.79
N GLY A 618 5.13 -6.90 10.11
CA GLY A 618 5.78 -8.04 10.76
C GLY A 618 6.98 -7.65 11.61
N ASN A 619 7.13 -8.33 12.75
CA ASN A 619 8.27 -8.23 13.63
C ASN A 619 9.47 -8.95 13.00
N LEU A 620 10.62 -8.29 12.99
CA LEU A 620 11.81 -8.77 12.30
C LEU A 620 12.96 -8.92 13.30
N SER A 621 13.54 -10.11 13.37
CA SER A 621 14.68 -10.42 14.23
C SER A 621 15.82 -11.08 13.48
N SER A 622 17.04 -10.62 13.76
CA SER A 622 18.27 -11.12 13.15
C SER A 622 19.42 -11.06 14.15
N PRO A 623 20.38 -12.01 14.16
CA PRO A 623 21.58 -11.90 14.98
C PRO A 623 22.51 -10.78 14.48
N LYS A 624 22.27 -10.20 13.29
CA LYS A 624 23.10 -9.14 12.73
C LYS A 624 22.27 -7.99 12.17
N TYR A 625 21.96 -7.99 10.87
CA TYR A 625 21.22 -6.91 10.23
C TYR A 625 19.73 -7.21 10.18
N ALA A 626 18.90 -6.30 10.70
CA ALA A 626 17.45 -6.31 10.53
C ALA A 626 16.96 -4.89 10.21
N SER A 627 15.90 -4.79 9.40
CA SER A 627 15.21 -3.52 9.15
C SER A 627 13.83 -3.74 8.54
N GLY A 628 12.89 -2.83 8.77
CA GLY A 628 11.50 -2.92 8.31
C GLY A 628 11.37 -3.08 6.80
N PHE A 629 12.29 -2.53 6.01
CA PHE A 629 12.24 -2.67 4.55
C PHE A 629 13.50 -3.28 3.96
N PHE A 630 14.67 -2.66 4.16
CA PHE A 630 15.93 -3.04 3.49
C PHE A 630 17.04 -3.38 4.48
N ALA A 631 17.21 -4.65 4.81
CA ALA A 631 18.10 -5.03 5.90
C ALA A 631 19.59 -4.87 5.60
N TRP A 632 20.00 -4.81 4.34
CA TRP A 632 21.35 -4.40 3.97
C TRP A 632 21.35 -3.89 2.53
N ALA A 633 21.76 -2.64 2.34
CA ALA A 633 21.76 -2.02 1.01
C ALA A 633 23.10 -1.40 0.64
N LYS A 634 23.74 -1.96 -0.38
CA LYS A 634 24.78 -1.28 -1.16
C LYS A 634 24.17 -0.40 -2.24
N ASN A 635 23.07 -0.82 -2.85
CA ASN A 635 22.41 -0.08 -3.93
C ASN A 635 21.85 1.27 -3.44
N PRO A 636 21.80 2.31 -4.31
CA PRO A 636 21.02 3.51 -4.01
C PRO A 636 19.55 3.16 -3.75
N LEU A 637 18.94 3.83 -2.76
CA LEU A 637 17.54 3.62 -2.40
C LEU A 637 16.73 4.89 -2.61
N THR A 638 15.50 4.75 -3.10
CA THR A 638 14.48 5.80 -3.04
C THR A 638 13.29 5.26 -2.25
N LEU A 639 12.96 5.93 -1.16
CA LEU A 639 11.88 5.54 -0.26
C LEU A 639 10.89 6.68 -0.20
N THR A 640 9.63 6.41 -0.53
CA THR A 640 8.57 7.41 -0.52
C THR A 640 7.30 6.87 0.11
N GLY A 641 6.77 7.56 1.13
CA GLY A 641 5.50 7.17 1.77
C GLY A 641 5.52 5.81 2.49
N ASN A 642 6.70 5.24 2.74
CA ASN A 642 6.81 3.93 3.38
C ASN A 642 6.61 4.05 4.91
N VAL A 643 6.01 3.01 5.49
CA VAL A 643 5.68 2.98 6.93
C VAL A 643 6.13 1.66 7.56
N ASN A 644 7.05 1.73 8.53
CA ASN A 644 7.35 0.57 9.37
C ASN A 644 6.50 0.64 10.64
N LEU A 645 5.89 -0.49 10.98
CA LEU A 645 5.11 -0.69 12.20
C LEU A 645 5.70 -1.83 13.02
N GLY A 646 6.21 -2.88 12.36
CA GLY A 646 6.82 -4.03 13.01
C GLY A 646 8.00 -3.67 13.93
N THR A 647 8.17 -4.43 15.00
CA THR A 647 9.34 -4.29 15.87
C THR A 647 10.58 -4.86 15.18
N ILE A 648 11.72 -4.21 15.35
CA ILE A 648 12.99 -4.63 14.74
C ILE A 648 13.98 -4.95 15.87
N SER A 649 14.56 -6.15 15.88
CA SER A 649 15.47 -6.60 16.92
C SER A 649 16.72 -7.31 16.36
N GLY A 650 17.87 -7.12 17.01
CA GLY A 650 19.16 -7.70 16.58
C GLY A 650 20.39 -6.90 16.99
N ALA A 651 21.58 -7.53 16.93
CA ALA A 651 22.83 -6.93 17.44
C ALA A 651 23.27 -5.66 16.70
N ASP A 652 23.01 -5.56 15.39
CA ASP A 652 23.28 -4.37 14.57
C ASP A 652 21.97 -3.73 14.05
N ALA A 653 20.81 -4.09 14.60
CA ALA A 653 19.48 -3.71 14.10
C ALA A 653 19.10 -2.23 14.30
N THR A 654 19.98 -1.41 14.88
CA THR A 654 19.65 -0.10 15.46
C THR A 654 19.99 1.11 14.57
N ASN A 655 20.38 0.91 13.30
CA ASN A 655 20.81 2.04 12.46
C ASN A 655 19.63 2.84 11.86
N ASP A 656 18.58 2.18 11.36
CA ASP A 656 17.34 2.81 10.87
C ASP A 656 16.23 1.74 10.65
N ALA A 657 14.99 2.06 11.05
CA ALA A 657 13.82 1.19 10.90
C ALA A 657 13.45 0.91 9.43
N PHE A 658 13.95 1.69 8.48
CA PHE A 658 13.73 1.53 7.04
C PHE A 658 14.82 0.77 6.32
N TYR A 659 16.08 1.03 6.67
CA TYR A 659 17.19 0.29 6.10
C TYR A 659 18.33 0.13 7.10
N ASN A 660 19.20 -0.85 6.87
CA ASN A 660 20.49 -0.91 7.54
C ASN A 660 21.63 -0.66 6.55
N TYR A 661 22.59 0.15 6.97
CA TYR A 661 23.83 0.38 6.24
C TYR A 661 25.00 -0.19 7.05
N SER A 662 25.95 -0.87 6.40
CA SER A 662 27.15 -1.30 7.11
C SER A 662 28.03 -0.09 7.42
N GLY A 663 28.21 0.20 8.71
CA GLY A 663 29.27 1.09 9.22
C GLY A 663 30.70 0.67 8.85
N ASP A 664 30.88 -0.43 8.10
CA ASP A 664 32.14 -0.75 7.43
C ASP A 664 32.19 -0.08 6.05
N LEU A 665 32.75 1.14 6.04
CA LEU A 665 33.30 1.79 4.84
C LEU A 665 34.30 0.85 4.15
N LYS A 666 33.82 0.01 3.23
CA LYS A 666 34.55 -0.28 2.00
C LYS A 666 33.87 0.45 0.86
N ILE A 667 34.02 1.77 0.92
CA ILE A 667 34.69 2.57 -0.09
C ILE A 667 34.79 1.81 -1.42
N ASN A 668 34.06 2.27 -2.44
CA ASN A 668 34.39 1.92 -3.81
C ASN A 668 35.90 2.09 -4.00
N ASP A 669 36.65 1.01 -4.27
CA ASP A 669 38.12 1.02 -4.40
C ASP A 669 38.63 2.06 -5.43
N VAL A 670 37.72 2.63 -6.23
CA VAL A 670 38.02 3.66 -7.25
C VAL A 670 37.49 5.07 -6.91
N THR A 671 36.37 5.26 -6.18
CA THR A 671 35.72 6.60 -6.06
C THR A 671 35.31 7.07 -4.66
N GLN A 672 35.40 6.23 -3.62
CA GLN A 672 35.12 6.61 -2.22
C GLN A 672 33.85 7.44 -1.95
N THR A 673 32.73 7.20 -2.66
CA THR A 673 31.50 8.00 -2.51
C THR A 673 30.36 7.15 -1.98
N GLU A 674 29.64 7.65 -0.96
CA GLU A 674 28.42 7.04 -0.43
C GLU A 674 27.36 6.93 -1.52
N LEU A 675 26.61 5.82 -1.54
CA LEU A 675 25.49 5.69 -2.48
C LEU A 675 24.25 6.34 -1.84
N PRO A 676 23.56 7.23 -2.57
CA PRO A 676 22.53 8.07 -1.99
C PRO A 676 21.30 7.25 -1.60
N VAL A 677 20.80 7.47 -0.39
CA VAL A 677 19.44 7.10 0.04
C VAL A 677 18.59 8.37 0.02
N THR A 678 17.52 8.37 -0.76
CA THR A 678 16.54 9.46 -0.79
C THR A 678 15.30 9.05 -0.01
N LYS A 679 15.03 9.72 1.10
CA LYS A 679 13.77 9.59 1.85
C LYS A 679 12.86 10.78 1.55
N THR A 680 11.67 10.47 1.07
CA THR A 680 10.59 11.42 0.86
C THR A 680 9.41 10.98 1.70
N ALA A 681 9.03 11.74 2.72
CA ALA A 681 7.82 11.47 3.52
C ALA A 681 7.70 10.04 4.10
N CYS A 682 8.81 9.46 4.59
CA CYS A 682 8.82 8.15 5.26
C CYS A 682 8.69 8.34 6.78
N THR A 683 7.92 7.47 7.47
CA THR A 683 7.65 7.62 8.91
C THR A 683 7.87 6.35 9.72
N THR A 684 8.67 6.44 10.78
CA THR A 684 9.22 5.30 11.53
C THR A 684 8.24 4.59 12.46
N ALA A 685 7.09 5.18 12.82
CA ALA A 685 6.14 4.52 13.72
C ALA A 685 4.72 5.13 13.69
N ALA A 686 3.76 4.33 14.18
CA ALA A 686 2.43 4.78 14.58
C ALA A 686 2.42 5.70 15.82
N SER A 687 3.59 6.03 16.37
CA SER A 687 3.75 7.04 17.43
C SER A 687 3.34 8.44 16.98
N ASP A 688 3.23 8.68 15.67
CA ASP A 688 2.72 9.94 15.08
C ASP A 688 1.20 10.11 15.25
N LEU A 689 0.49 9.10 15.76
CA LEU A 689 -0.87 9.29 16.21
C LEU A 689 -0.85 10.10 17.50
N ASN A 690 -1.08 11.41 17.37
CA ASN A 690 -1.32 12.29 18.51
C ASN A 690 -2.64 11.89 19.17
N PHE A 691 -2.50 10.94 20.10
CA PHE A 691 -3.59 10.33 20.82
C PHE A 691 -3.27 10.42 22.32
N THR A 692 -3.93 11.37 22.98
CA THR A 692 -3.54 11.77 24.33
C THR A 692 -4.76 11.76 25.24
N MET A 693 -4.62 11.17 26.41
CA MET A 693 -5.63 11.26 27.46
C MET A 693 -5.81 12.73 27.88
N LYS A 694 -7.06 13.18 28.00
CA LYS A 694 -7.33 14.43 28.74
C LYS A 694 -7.03 14.18 30.21
N THR A 695 -6.47 15.19 30.88
CA THR A 695 -6.17 15.10 32.32
C THR A 695 -7.47 15.01 33.12
N GLY A 696 -7.65 13.95 33.92
CA GLY A 696 -8.80 13.81 34.84
C GLY A 696 -9.95 12.91 34.35
N ALA A 697 -11.10 13.00 35.04
CA ALA A 697 -12.34 12.26 34.76
C ALA A 697 -13.55 13.06 35.27
N SER A 698 -14.74 12.81 34.72
CA SER A 698 -16.00 13.43 35.19
C SER A 698 -16.94 12.41 35.84
N VAL A 699 -17.84 12.90 36.70
CA VAL A 699 -18.80 12.07 37.45
C VAL A 699 -20.22 12.27 36.93
N ARG A 700 -21.00 11.18 36.85
CA ARG A 700 -22.42 11.26 36.47
C ARG A 700 -23.28 11.71 37.66
N LEU A 701 -23.98 12.84 37.52
CA LEU A 701 -24.86 13.43 38.54
C LEU A 701 -26.24 12.76 38.68
N GLU A 702 -26.54 11.78 37.83
CA GLU A 702 -27.81 11.05 37.84
C GLU A 702 -27.63 9.62 38.36
N THR A 703 -28.69 9.03 38.93
CA THR A 703 -28.69 7.60 39.28
C THR A 703 -28.83 6.78 38.00
N PRO A 704 -27.93 5.80 37.75
CA PRO A 704 -26.87 5.31 38.62
C PRO A 704 -25.51 6.05 38.43
N ALA A 705 -24.79 6.25 39.53
CA ALA A 705 -23.49 6.95 39.56
C ALA A 705 -22.41 6.28 38.70
N GLY A 706 -21.46 7.07 38.19
CA GLY A 706 -20.43 6.60 37.28
C GLY A 706 -19.30 7.59 37.02
N LEU A 707 -18.27 7.14 36.30
CA LEU A 707 -17.11 7.90 35.87
C LEU A 707 -17.01 7.95 34.35
N ARG A 708 -16.57 9.07 33.79
CA ARG A 708 -16.26 9.23 32.36
C ARG A 708 -14.82 9.71 32.17
N PHE A 709 -14.07 9.01 31.32
CA PHE A 709 -12.72 9.38 30.87
C PHE A 709 -12.78 9.87 29.43
N GLN A 710 -11.82 10.72 29.03
CA GLN A 710 -11.75 11.28 27.69
C GLN A 710 -10.31 11.30 27.17
N ALA A 711 -10.16 11.19 25.86
CA ALA A 711 -8.91 11.38 25.12
C ALA A 711 -9.17 12.23 23.87
N THR A 712 -8.17 13.00 23.47
CA THR A 712 -8.18 13.75 22.20
C THR A 712 -7.36 13.01 21.16
N VAL A 713 -7.91 12.92 19.95
CA VAL A 713 -7.20 12.51 18.75
C VAL A 713 -6.95 13.77 17.93
N ASN A 714 -5.69 14.17 17.80
CA ASN A 714 -5.29 15.25 16.88
C ASN A 714 -4.87 14.61 15.57
N THR A 715 -5.66 14.83 14.51
CA THR A 715 -5.42 14.21 13.21
C THR A 715 -4.55 15.05 12.29
N ASN A 716 -4.05 16.22 12.71
CA ASN A 716 -3.11 17.00 11.90
C ASN A 716 -1.73 16.31 11.78
N GLY A 717 -1.43 15.32 12.64
CA GLY A 717 -0.30 14.37 12.49
C GLY A 717 -0.70 13.01 11.90
N LEU A 718 -2.00 12.70 11.84
CA LEU A 718 -2.55 11.56 11.11
C LEU A 718 -2.62 11.97 9.63
N TYR A 719 -1.58 11.65 8.86
CA TYR A 719 -1.75 11.58 7.41
C TYR A 719 -2.93 10.63 7.14
N TRP A 720 -4.09 11.17 6.76
CA TRP A 720 -5.32 10.40 6.49
C TRP A 720 -5.10 9.32 5.41
N GLU A 721 -4.09 9.51 4.57
CA GLU A 721 -3.59 8.53 3.61
C GLU A 721 -2.94 7.31 4.25
N ARG A 722 -2.37 7.44 5.45
CA ARG A 722 -1.88 6.29 6.22
C ARG A 722 -3.01 5.50 6.84
N MET A 723 -4.21 6.08 6.95
CA MET A 723 -5.40 5.38 7.41
C MET A 723 -6.08 4.57 6.30
N SER A 724 -5.89 4.95 5.03
CA SER A 724 -6.50 4.27 3.88
C SER A 724 -5.86 2.91 3.54
N MET A 725 -4.70 2.59 4.14
CA MET A 725 -4.14 1.23 4.11
C MET A 725 -4.87 0.25 5.03
N TYR A 726 -5.68 0.76 5.97
CA TYR A 726 -6.50 -0.03 6.87
C TYR A 726 -7.92 -0.13 6.31
N THR A 727 -8.47 -1.34 6.37
CA THR A 727 -9.87 -1.55 5.99
C THR A 727 -10.83 -0.98 7.03
N GLU A 728 -10.37 -0.90 8.28
CA GLU A 728 -11.13 -0.39 9.41
C GLU A 728 -10.18 0.17 10.48
N VAL A 729 -10.59 1.24 11.15
CA VAL A 729 -9.90 1.74 12.34
C VAL A 729 -10.92 1.85 13.47
N GLY A 730 -10.82 0.91 14.40
CA GLY A 730 -11.60 0.87 15.62
C GLY A 730 -10.94 1.70 16.72
N TYR A 731 -11.71 2.17 17.69
CA TYR A 731 -11.16 2.91 18.83
C TYR A 731 -12.05 2.76 20.05
N GLY A 732 -11.49 2.94 21.24
CA GLY A 732 -12.25 2.84 22.47
C GLY A 732 -11.51 3.37 23.69
N MET A 733 -12.11 3.10 24.86
CA MET A 733 -11.55 3.46 26.16
C MET A 733 -11.49 2.22 27.04
N LEU A 734 -10.28 1.85 27.46
CA LEU A 734 -10.08 0.88 28.51
C LEU A 734 -10.45 1.51 29.85
N ILE A 735 -11.31 0.86 30.65
CA ILE A 735 -11.55 1.25 32.04
C ILE A 735 -11.43 0.02 32.94
N SER A 736 -10.58 0.10 33.97
CA SER A 736 -10.37 -0.98 34.93
C SER A 736 -10.02 -0.44 36.32
N PRO A 737 -10.40 -1.10 37.43
CA PRO A 737 -9.95 -0.67 38.76
C PRO A 737 -8.41 -0.70 38.83
N THR A 738 -7.80 0.33 39.42
CA THR A 738 -6.33 0.52 39.40
C THR A 738 -5.56 -0.68 39.96
N VAL A 739 -6.14 -1.39 40.94
CA VAL A 739 -5.54 -2.61 41.49
C VAL A 739 -5.34 -3.71 40.44
N PHE A 740 -6.25 -3.88 39.47
CA PHE A 740 -6.11 -4.87 38.41
C PHE A 740 -4.98 -4.47 37.46
N VAL A 741 -4.93 -3.19 37.10
CA VAL A 741 -3.89 -2.63 36.24
C VAL A 741 -2.50 -2.86 36.82
N THR A 742 -2.31 -2.63 38.13
CA THR A 742 -1.02 -2.87 38.79
C THR A 742 -0.58 -4.34 38.75
N HIS A 743 -1.52 -5.28 38.83
CA HIS A 743 -1.19 -6.71 38.82
C HIS A 743 -1.04 -7.31 37.43
N ALA A 744 -1.65 -6.72 36.40
CA ALA A 744 -1.49 -7.13 35.00
C ALA A 744 -0.12 -6.74 34.41
N GLU A 745 0.70 -5.97 35.15
CA GLU A 745 2.01 -5.43 34.76
C GLU A 745 1.99 -4.43 33.58
N ALA A 746 0.94 -4.43 32.76
CA ALA A 746 0.66 -3.44 31.72
C ALA A 746 -0.85 -3.13 31.63
N PHE A 747 -1.21 -1.88 31.33
CA PHE A 747 -2.61 -1.49 31.11
C PHE A 747 -3.02 -1.70 29.64
N THR A 748 -3.00 -2.96 29.18
CA THR A 748 -3.46 -3.34 27.83
C THR A 748 -4.60 -4.33 27.93
N ARG A 749 -5.37 -4.49 26.84
CA ARG A 749 -6.49 -5.44 26.79
C ARG A 749 -6.02 -6.87 27.04
N GLU A 750 -4.95 -7.27 26.37
CA GLU A 750 -4.40 -8.62 26.41
C GLU A 750 -3.88 -8.98 27.82
N ALA A 751 -3.19 -8.04 28.47
CA ALA A 751 -2.65 -8.24 29.81
C ALA A 751 -3.77 -8.33 30.86
N LEU A 752 -4.82 -7.51 30.71
CA LEU A 752 -5.99 -7.56 31.58
C LEU A 752 -6.81 -8.84 31.38
N ASP A 753 -7.01 -9.30 30.15
CA ASP A 753 -7.73 -10.54 29.84
C ASP A 753 -7.01 -11.77 30.41
N ALA A 754 -5.69 -11.87 30.21
CA ALA A 754 -4.88 -12.95 30.78
C ALA A 754 -4.88 -12.96 32.31
N TYR A 755 -5.12 -11.81 32.94
CA TYR A 755 -5.25 -11.68 34.38
C TYR A 755 -6.68 -11.94 34.88
N ALA A 756 -7.71 -11.56 34.11
CA ALA A 756 -9.12 -11.78 34.45
C ALA A 756 -9.44 -13.27 34.67
N GLU A 757 -8.75 -14.17 33.98
CA GLU A 757 -8.84 -15.63 34.17
C GLU A 757 -8.37 -16.11 35.56
N LYS A 758 -7.65 -15.29 36.33
CA LYS A 758 -7.05 -15.66 37.63
C LYS A 758 -7.89 -15.33 38.87
N GLN A 759 -9.17 -14.96 38.69
CA GLN A 759 -10.19 -14.78 39.74
C GLN A 759 -9.75 -13.86 40.88
N LEU A 760 -10.01 -12.55 40.73
CA LEU A 760 -9.94 -11.62 41.84
C LEU A 760 -11.23 -11.62 42.66
N GLY A 761 -11.10 -11.55 43.98
CA GLY A 761 -12.18 -11.59 44.97
C GLY A 761 -13.15 -10.40 44.97
N TYR A 762 -13.49 -9.86 43.80
CA TYR A 762 -14.61 -8.95 43.57
C TYR A 762 -15.73 -9.71 42.85
N THR A 763 -16.93 -9.73 43.42
CA THR A 763 -18.07 -10.51 42.92
C THR A 763 -18.48 -10.12 41.49
N ALA A 764 -18.91 -11.13 40.72
CA ALA A 764 -19.12 -11.15 39.26
C ALA A 764 -19.98 -10.04 38.61
N GLU A 765 -20.57 -9.13 39.39
CA GLU A 765 -21.35 -8.00 38.86
C GLU A 765 -20.52 -6.70 38.74
N GLN A 766 -19.26 -6.66 39.19
CA GLN A 766 -18.52 -5.40 39.37
C GLN A 766 -17.06 -5.38 38.92
N SER A 767 -16.53 -6.46 38.31
CA SER A 767 -15.08 -6.72 38.32
C SER A 767 -14.44 -7.14 36.99
N ALA A 768 -15.15 -6.99 35.87
CA ALA A 768 -14.55 -7.15 34.55
C ALA A 768 -14.02 -5.80 34.06
N TYR A 769 -12.83 -5.80 33.43
CA TYR A 769 -12.44 -4.73 32.52
C TYR A 769 -13.58 -4.54 31.50
N VAL A 770 -14.00 -3.29 31.28
CA VAL A 770 -15.09 -2.98 30.34
C VAL A 770 -14.50 -2.31 29.12
N GLU A 771 -14.57 -3.00 27.98
CA GLU A 771 -14.40 -2.37 26.67
C GLU A 771 -15.66 -1.55 26.39
N ILE A 772 -15.51 -0.24 26.26
CA ILE A 772 -16.63 0.64 25.93
C ILE A 772 -16.62 0.90 24.44
N ASP A 773 -17.55 0.24 23.75
CA ASP A 773 -17.89 0.50 22.35
C ASP A 773 -18.60 1.86 22.22
N ASN A 774 -17.98 2.78 21.49
CA ASN A 774 -18.50 4.12 21.22
C ASN A 774 -19.06 4.22 19.80
N THR A 775 -20.00 3.36 19.47
CA THR A 775 -20.73 3.37 18.19
C THR A 775 -21.37 4.74 17.83
N ASP A 776 -21.59 5.64 18.79
CA ASP A 776 -22.04 7.02 18.56
C ASP A 776 -20.86 7.99 18.43
N LYS A 777 -20.56 8.33 17.18
CA LYS A 777 -19.35 9.01 16.69
C LYS A 777 -19.38 10.51 16.92
N TRP A 778 -18.38 11.09 17.61
CA TRP A 778 -18.03 12.51 17.47
C TRP A 778 -16.63 12.65 16.83
N PHE A 779 -16.56 12.30 15.54
CA PHE A 779 -15.46 12.68 14.64
C PHE A 779 -16.04 13.62 13.58
N THR A 780 -15.79 14.92 13.70
CA THR A 780 -16.13 15.91 12.68
C THR A 780 -14.90 16.76 12.38
N GLY A 781 -14.19 16.45 11.29
CA GLY A 781 -13.02 17.22 10.83
C GLY A 781 -11.67 16.65 11.29
N THR A 782 -10.70 17.55 11.54
CA THR A 782 -9.27 17.28 11.82
C THR A 782 -8.93 17.00 13.30
N GLU A 783 -9.93 16.98 14.18
CA GLU A 783 -9.79 16.67 15.61
C GLU A 783 -11.02 15.89 16.09
N GLY A 784 -10.82 14.93 17.02
CA GLY A 784 -11.89 14.11 17.60
C GLY A 784 -11.68 13.81 19.09
N CYS A 785 -12.75 13.44 19.79
CA CYS A 785 -12.72 13.06 21.22
C CYS A 785 -13.21 11.62 21.40
N ILE A 786 -12.44 10.81 22.12
CA ILE A 786 -12.82 9.44 22.51
C ILE A 786 -13.19 9.47 23.98
N ALA A 787 -14.37 8.94 24.36
CA ALA A 787 -14.81 8.99 25.75
C ALA A 787 -15.36 7.64 26.22
N GLY A 788 -14.91 7.12 27.35
CA GLY A 788 -15.50 5.92 27.97
C GLY A 788 -16.21 6.27 29.26
N THR A 789 -17.38 5.68 29.51
CA THR A 789 -18.14 5.86 30.76
C THR A 789 -18.41 4.54 31.49
N LEU A 790 -17.94 4.42 32.73
CA LEU A 790 -18.33 3.36 33.66
C LEU A 790 -19.51 3.82 34.51
N ALA A 791 -20.67 3.17 34.38
CA ALA A 791 -21.87 3.46 35.17
C ALA A 791 -22.15 2.38 36.24
N ASN A 792 -23.14 2.61 37.11
CA ASN A 792 -23.55 1.65 38.16
C ASN A 792 -22.50 1.37 39.24
N ILE A 793 -21.62 2.32 39.54
CA ILE A 793 -20.70 2.18 40.67
C ILE A 793 -21.52 2.21 41.97
N GLN A 794 -21.43 1.17 42.79
CA GLN A 794 -22.14 1.13 44.07
C GLN A 794 -21.48 2.07 45.09
N THR A 795 -22.29 2.64 45.99
CA THR A 795 -21.87 3.67 46.95
C THR A 795 -20.68 3.26 47.83
N ASN A 796 -20.61 1.99 48.24
CA ASN A 796 -19.48 1.46 49.02
C ASN A 796 -18.14 1.44 48.25
N HIS A 797 -18.18 1.69 46.93
CA HIS A 797 -17.00 1.73 46.05
C HIS A 797 -16.68 3.14 45.54
N TYR A 798 -17.33 4.20 46.04
CA TYR A 798 -17.02 5.57 45.58
C TYR A 798 -15.59 6.03 45.87
N SER A 799 -14.90 5.42 46.85
CA SER A 799 -13.49 5.68 47.13
C SER A 799 -12.52 4.80 46.34
N ALA A 800 -13.01 3.84 45.54
CA ALA A 800 -12.16 2.99 44.71
C ALA A 800 -11.73 3.75 43.45
N ALA A 801 -10.44 3.73 43.15
CA ALA A 801 -9.89 4.36 41.95
C ALA A 801 -10.03 3.43 40.74
N PHE A 802 -10.44 4.03 39.62
CA PHE A 802 -10.48 3.41 38.30
C PHE A 802 -9.50 4.13 37.40
N SER A 803 -8.78 3.36 36.60
CA SER A 803 -7.86 3.85 35.57
C SER A 803 -8.55 3.79 34.21
N GLY A 804 -8.46 4.87 33.45
CA GLY A 804 -8.92 5.00 32.07
C GLY A 804 -7.76 5.19 31.11
N LEU A 805 -7.76 4.46 29.99
CA LEU A 805 -6.75 4.57 28.93
C LEU A 805 -7.40 4.36 27.56
N ALA A 806 -7.31 5.35 26.69
CA ALA A 806 -7.90 5.23 25.36
C ALA A 806 -7.01 4.35 24.45
N TYR A 807 -7.62 3.67 23.48
CA TYR A 807 -6.91 2.87 22.48
C TYR A 807 -7.44 3.08 21.05
N LEU A 808 -6.63 2.74 20.05
CA LEU A 808 -6.98 2.68 18.63
C LEU A 808 -6.55 1.33 18.04
N ASP A 809 -7.49 0.61 17.46
CA ASP A 809 -7.28 -0.63 16.72
C ASP A 809 -7.16 -0.34 15.24
N LEU A 810 -6.02 -0.67 14.66
CA LEU A 810 -5.78 -0.60 13.23
C LEU A 810 -6.05 -1.98 12.63
N THR A 811 -7.07 -2.06 11.79
CA THR A 811 -7.57 -3.32 11.21
C THR A 811 -7.36 -3.35 9.70
N VAL A 812 -6.71 -4.39 9.20
CA VAL A 812 -6.60 -4.66 7.76
C VAL A 812 -7.27 -5.98 7.44
N ASN A 813 -8.18 -5.98 6.46
CA ASN A 813 -8.94 -7.14 6.01
C ASN A 813 -9.64 -7.90 7.15
N GLY A 814 -10.15 -7.18 8.16
CA GLY A 814 -10.85 -7.76 9.32
C GLY A 814 -9.96 -8.31 10.42
N GLN A 815 -8.63 -8.18 10.32
CA GLN A 815 -7.68 -8.51 11.39
C GLN A 815 -7.13 -7.23 12.03
N THR A 816 -7.27 -7.08 13.35
CA THR A 816 -6.56 -6.04 14.10
C THR A 816 -5.07 -6.34 14.06
N VAL A 817 -4.30 -5.54 13.31
CA VAL A 817 -2.86 -5.72 13.11
C VAL A 817 -2.03 -4.89 14.09
N ARG A 818 -2.68 -3.94 14.77
CA ARG A 818 -2.06 -3.12 15.82
C ARG A 818 -3.10 -2.49 16.71
N THR A 819 -2.84 -2.47 18.01
CA THR A 819 -3.54 -1.62 18.97
C THR A 819 -2.57 -0.58 19.53
N LEU A 820 -2.96 0.68 19.48
CA LEU A 820 -2.22 1.81 20.03
C LEU A 820 -2.92 2.30 21.30
N TYR A 821 -2.16 2.69 22.32
CA TYR A 821 -2.70 3.20 23.58
C TYR A 821 -2.31 4.66 23.80
N ALA A 822 -3.22 5.46 24.37
CA ALA A 822 -3.03 6.88 24.61
C ALA A 822 -2.08 7.15 25.80
N GLY A 823 -0.78 7.29 25.57
CA GLY A 823 0.18 7.78 26.59
C GLY A 823 -0.05 7.23 28.01
N THR A 824 -0.04 8.10 29.02
CA THR A 824 -0.25 7.70 30.42
C THR A 824 -1.72 7.65 30.81
N ALA A 825 -2.16 6.51 31.35
CA ALA A 825 -3.49 6.31 31.88
C ALA A 825 -3.85 7.31 33.00
N GLN A 826 -5.13 7.67 33.09
CA GLN A 826 -5.65 8.58 34.11
C GLN A 826 -6.41 7.79 35.17
N SER A 827 -6.12 8.02 36.45
CA SER A 827 -6.76 7.28 37.55
C SER A 827 -7.53 8.20 38.48
N ARG A 828 -8.82 7.92 38.71
CA ARG A 828 -9.72 8.72 39.56
C ARG A 828 -10.79 7.83 40.22
N SER A 829 -11.32 8.26 41.36
CA SER A 829 -12.52 7.70 42.02
C SER A 829 -13.71 8.66 41.96
N VAL A 830 -14.93 8.15 42.15
CA VAL A 830 -16.16 8.96 42.20
C VAL A 830 -16.06 10.04 43.30
N LYS A 831 -15.54 9.65 44.47
CA LYS A 831 -15.35 10.54 45.62
C LYS A 831 -14.37 11.68 45.33
N GLU A 832 -13.23 11.39 44.71
CA GLU A 832 -12.23 12.41 44.36
C GLU A 832 -12.78 13.41 43.34
N VAL A 833 -13.44 12.91 42.29
CA VAL A 833 -14.03 13.78 41.26
C VAL A 833 -15.14 14.64 41.85
N ALA A 834 -16.03 14.06 42.67
CA ALA A 834 -17.11 14.79 43.32
C ALA A 834 -16.61 15.83 44.33
N THR A 835 -15.57 15.49 45.11
CA THR A 835 -14.92 16.42 46.05
C THR A 835 -14.28 17.58 45.30
N SER A 836 -13.58 17.29 44.19
CA SER A 836 -12.99 18.34 43.35
C SER A 836 -14.06 19.24 42.73
N ALA A 837 -15.17 18.68 42.26
CA ALA A 837 -16.29 19.45 41.71
C ALA A 837 -16.95 20.35 42.76
N LEU A 838 -17.12 19.87 44.01
CA LEU A 838 -17.63 20.69 45.12
C LEU A 838 -16.69 21.84 45.50
N ASN A 839 -15.39 21.63 45.36
CA ASN A 839 -14.37 22.62 45.68
C ASN A 839 -14.12 23.62 44.55
N ASP A 840 -14.73 23.42 43.38
CA ASP A 840 -14.59 24.37 42.28
C ASP A 840 -15.52 25.57 42.45
N LEU A 841 -14.91 26.74 42.55
CA LEU A 841 -15.57 28.00 42.86
C LEU A 841 -15.27 29.00 41.75
N LEU A 842 -16.33 29.61 41.21
CA LEU A 842 -16.24 30.70 40.25
C LEU A 842 -16.37 32.03 40.98
N TYR A 843 -15.79 33.08 40.40
CA TYR A 843 -16.08 34.44 40.81
C TYR A 843 -16.89 35.16 39.74
N LYS A 844 -17.87 35.95 40.16
CA LYS A 844 -18.65 36.79 39.26
C LYS A 844 -17.97 38.14 39.09
N ALA A 845 -17.56 38.49 37.87
CA ALA A 845 -16.95 39.78 37.60
C ALA A 845 -17.99 40.90 37.43
N ALA A 846 -17.53 42.15 37.45
CA ALA A 846 -18.38 43.34 37.38
C ALA A 846 -19.19 43.49 36.08
N ASP A 847 -18.79 42.79 35.02
CA ASP A 847 -19.53 42.68 33.76
C ASP A 847 -20.71 41.69 33.82
N GLY A 848 -20.91 41.04 34.97
CA GLY A 848 -21.98 40.09 35.21
C GLY A 848 -21.67 38.65 34.78
N LYS A 849 -20.49 38.39 34.20
CA LYS A 849 -20.05 37.07 33.75
C LYS A 849 -19.32 36.32 34.86
N LEU A 850 -19.28 35.00 34.75
CA LEU A 850 -18.58 34.12 35.68
C LEU A 850 -17.18 33.81 35.13
N TYR A 851 -16.20 33.71 36.02
CA TYR A 851 -14.81 33.45 35.65
C TYR A 851 -14.20 32.41 36.60
N ARG A 852 -13.31 31.59 36.04
CA ARG A 852 -12.48 30.63 36.79
C ARG A 852 -11.33 31.37 37.48
N ALA A 853 -10.69 30.71 38.46
CA ALA A 853 -9.55 31.26 39.20
C ALA A 853 -8.33 31.63 38.32
N ASP A 854 -8.23 31.11 37.10
CA ASP A 854 -7.21 31.45 36.11
C ASP A 854 -7.56 32.66 35.22
N GLY A 855 -8.75 33.25 35.39
CA GLY A 855 -9.23 34.42 34.65
C GLY A 855 -9.97 34.10 33.34
N THR A 856 -10.20 32.82 33.01
CA THR A 856 -11.00 32.42 31.84
C THR A 856 -12.49 32.58 32.09
N GLU A 857 -13.25 33.05 31.09
CA GLU A 857 -14.72 33.17 31.17
C GLU A 857 -15.36 31.79 31.26
N TYR A 858 -16.35 31.66 32.14
CA TYR A 858 -17.18 30.47 32.31
C TYR A 858 -18.46 30.61 31.46
N THR A 859 -18.61 29.70 30.50
CA THR A 859 -19.67 29.68 29.49
C THR A 859 -20.67 28.53 29.72
N GLU A 860 -21.85 28.57 29.09
CA GLU A 860 -22.82 27.46 29.19
C GLU A 860 -22.28 26.11 28.66
N ALA A 861 -21.31 26.13 27.75
CA ALA A 861 -20.63 24.92 27.27
C ALA A 861 -19.73 24.29 28.35
N ASP A 862 -19.18 25.10 29.26
CA ASP A 862 -18.34 24.63 30.36
C ASP A 862 -19.12 23.87 31.44
N ALA A 863 -20.44 24.08 31.53
CA ALA A 863 -21.32 23.35 32.44
C ALA A 863 -21.56 21.90 31.99
N ALA A 864 -21.41 21.60 30.70
CA ALA A 864 -21.69 20.29 30.12
C ALA A 864 -20.49 19.33 30.09
N ASP A 865 -19.26 19.82 30.25
CA ASP A 865 -18.04 19.05 29.96
C ASP A 865 -16.93 19.22 31.01
N TYR A 866 -17.29 19.32 32.30
CA TYR A 866 -16.34 19.62 33.36
C TYR A 866 -15.19 18.60 33.44
N THR A 867 -14.01 19.02 32.96
CA THR A 867 -12.84 18.16 32.70
C THR A 867 -11.53 18.59 33.36
N ASN A 868 -11.39 19.75 34.01
CA ASN A 868 -10.06 20.21 34.47
C ASN A 868 -9.92 20.28 35.99
N VAL A 869 -9.10 19.39 36.57
CA VAL A 869 -8.56 19.54 37.93
C VAL A 869 -7.23 20.26 37.82
N VAL A 870 -7.18 21.54 38.18
CA VAL A 870 -5.94 22.25 38.49
C VAL A 870 -5.77 22.21 40.00
N GLU A 871 -4.65 21.68 40.49
CA GLU A 871 -4.17 21.92 41.86
C GLU A 871 -3.89 23.43 42.02
N SER A 872 -4.91 24.25 42.29
CA SER A 872 -4.68 25.65 42.60
C SER A 872 -4.67 25.86 44.11
N GLY A 873 -3.52 25.61 44.72
CA GLY A 873 -3.12 26.21 46.00
C GLY A 873 -2.88 27.73 45.88
N LYS A 874 -3.80 28.49 45.27
CA LYS A 874 -3.71 29.95 45.16
C LYS A 874 -4.77 30.63 46.02
N THR A 875 -4.32 31.27 47.09
CA THR A 875 -5.09 32.27 47.84
C THR A 875 -5.32 33.51 46.98
N LEU A 876 -6.58 33.85 46.73
CA LEU A 876 -7.00 35.13 46.14
C LEU A 876 -6.83 36.23 47.20
N GLU A 877 -5.70 36.94 47.19
CA GLU A 877 -5.54 38.16 47.99
C GLU A 877 -6.17 39.37 47.28
N THR A 878 -7.37 39.70 47.75
CA THR A 878 -8.07 40.99 47.80
C THR A 878 -7.73 42.09 46.79
N VAL A 879 -8.74 42.51 46.01
CA VAL A 879 -9.07 43.94 45.84
C VAL A 879 -10.60 44.12 45.78
N ASP A 880 -11.10 44.80 46.81
CA ASP A 880 -12.36 45.54 46.95
C ASP A 880 -13.62 45.10 46.19
N GLY A 881 -14.56 44.54 46.96
CA GLY A 881 -15.97 44.86 46.81
C GLY A 881 -16.79 43.87 45.98
N THR A 882 -17.28 42.83 46.67
CA THR A 882 -18.35 41.91 46.25
C THR A 882 -18.06 41.04 45.02
N PHE A 883 -17.06 40.17 45.12
CA PHE A 883 -17.03 38.93 44.35
C PHE A 883 -17.78 37.85 45.13
N ASP A 884 -19.01 37.52 44.72
CA ASP A 884 -19.71 36.36 45.24
C ASP A 884 -19.03 35.10 44.67
N LEU A 885 -18.37 34.33 45.54
CA LEU A 885 -17.95 32.99 45.19
C LEU A 885 -19.20 32.14 45.02
N VAL A 886 -19.39 31.61 43.82
CA VAL A 886 -20.54 30.78 43.49
C VAL A 886 -20.07 29.46 42.92
N SER A 887 -20.75 28.40 43.32
CA SER A 887 -20.55 27.09 42.69
C SER A 887 -21.19 27.10 41.31
N PRO A 888 -20.54 26.50 40.29
CA PRO A 888 -21.17 26.31 38.98
C PRO A 888 -22.35 25.34 39.03
N TYR A 889 -22.48 24.55 40.11
CA TYR A 889 -23.51 23.54 40.27
C TYR A 889 -24.74 24.10 41.01
N THR A 890 -25.93 23.69 40.57
CA THR A 890 -27.20 23.96 41.26
C THR A 890 -27.24 23.33 42.65
N GLU A 891 -28.15 23.79 43.52
CA GLU A 891 -28.36 23.20 44.86
C GLU A 891 -28.64 21.68 44.80
N ALA A 892 -29.40 21.25 43.79
CA ALA A 892 -29.72 19.84 43.56
C ALA A 892 -28.48 19.04 43.18
N GLU A 893 -27.66 19.54 42.25
CA GLU A 893 -26.42 18.89 41.83
C GLU A 893 -25.38 18.84 42.94
N ARG A 894 -25.24 19.91 43.73
CA ARG A 894 -24.36 19.93 44.91
C ARG A 894 -24.81 18.91 45.96
N THR A 895 -26.11 18.72 46.14
CA THR A 895 -26.64 17.69 47.05
C THR A 895 -26.24 16.29 46.59
N VAL A 896 -26.33 16.03 45.28
CA VAL A 896 -25.90 14.75 44.71
C VAL A 896 -24.37 14.57 44.82
N LEU A 897 -23.59 15.58 44.45
CA LEU A 897 -22.13 15.57 44.58
C LEU A 897 -21.67 15.38 46.02
N ALA A 898 -22.33 16.01 46.99
CA ALA A 898 -22.08 15.80 48.41
C ALA A 898 -22.40 14.36 48.84
N GLY A 899 -23.43 13.75 48.27
CA GLY A 899 -23.73 12.32 48.46
C GLY A 899 -22.68 11.39 47.85
N PHE A 900 -21.94 11.82 46.84
CA PHE A 900 -20.82 11.07 46.25
C PHE A 900 -19.49 11.28 46.98
N ALA A 901 -19.26 12.50 47.51
CA ALA A 901 -18.04 12.88 48.20
C ALA A 901 -17.96 12.34 49.63
N ASN A 902 -19.10 12.18 50.30
CA ASN A 902 -19.17 11.59 51.64
C ASN A 902 -19.08 10.07 51.56
#